data_AF-A0A7U9XBF6-F1
#
_entry.id   AF-A0A7U9XBF6-F1
#
_cell.length_a   1.000
_cell.length_b   1.000
_cell.length_c   1.000
_cell.angle_alpha   90.00
_cell.angle_beta   90.00
_cell.angle_gamma   90.00
#
_symmetry.space_group_name_H-M   'P 1'
#
loop_
_entity.id
_entity.type
_entity.pdbx_description
1 polymer ?
#
loop_
_entity_poly.entity_id
_entity_poly.type
_entity_poly.pdbx_seq_one_letter_code
_entity_poly.pdbx_strand_id
1 'polypeptide(L)'
;MAKGQVKKAQVQKVQKVQVQAENAIFALDIGTRSIIGMVGVVEEEKVRIIAIEKIEHTERAMIDGQIENIEKVTTLARKVKTRLEEKVNFQLSRVCVAAAGRALRTKRAEYEINLPGKQLIDDEVISRLEAGAISKVEEAFDAENSAKEDMRRFYLVGYTVCQYYLDDYRISSLKDHRGQEVKVDLIATFLPSEVVESLYTTMNKIGLEVVSVTLEPIAAINAAIPENLRLLNLVMVDIGAGTSDIAACTGGSVTGYTMATVAGDEITEAVMREYLVDFATAESMKAQIEQEEVITFTDILGFERKASREEVLQCIQSTCELLCKEIAAKVLEVNGSAPSALFLAGGGSKLAGLREGITAALQMDANRVAVAGNNFRISAFSDEYDLNNPEFATPLGITISSGLNLINDSFRVTLNGRPAKLFRSGSFTALNLLMMNGYNFQDILGRPGSSLPVMVNGKRKVFYGTAAQAASLFINKKEGKLSTVINAGDCIDFVPAVPGIPASACLGDIEGADECLEITLNGVFMPLETPLKIGDVIRIRMPKKEEEKEDLQEDAAVEADGAEHLMYDEDTEVDDAAAEDFWIDDTDAVENVPSEALLKKNPETDGRALKEEQKSAQFIEEVRPVKPAALEPESTARRMQVTDAVADIKNRVEHAKNEAEAAVTEPVALKRNTIPPSQPPQFVTEKDRQEDHSIGDGQLELDLGMGRLERPAEPKPPSTKEATPPYVPQPTPAPTPAMPVGNILFQLNGSPLRLPRKENGGSYYLMDLLQYSGINLNNPKGTIELTVNGEPGMFQQKLREGDSITIEEKRL
;
A
#
# COMPACT_ATOMS: atom_id res chain seq x y z
N MET A 1 69.38 -7.72 -25.47
CA MET A 1 68.12 -8.49 -25.52
C MET A 1 67.10 -7.78 -24.63
N ALA A 2 65.86 -7.60 -25.06
CA ALA A 2 64.72 -7.26 -24.19
C ALA A 2 63.42 -7.62 -24.92
N LYS A 3 62.49 -8.32 -24.26
CA LYS A 3 61.12 -8.57 -24.77
C LYS A 3 60.14 -7.80 -23.90
N GLY A 4 59.50 -6.77 -24.43
CA GLY A 4 58.37 -6.12 -23.77
C GLY A 4 57.11 -6.97 -23.95
N GLN A 5 56.48 -7.40 -22.85
CA GLN A 5 55.16 -8.05 -22.88
C GLN A 5 54.05 -6.99 -22.76
N VAL A 6 53.16 -6.94 -23.75
CA VAL A 6 51.92 -6.17 -23.65
C VAL A 6 50.93 -6.96 -22.80
N LYS A 7 50.58 -6.45 -21.60
CA LYS A 7 49.46 -6.98 -20.82
C LYS A 7 48.16 -6.63 -21.54
N LYS A 8 47.42 -7.63 -22.00
CA LYS A 8 46.01 -7.46 -22.39
C LYS A 8 45.20 -7.18 -21.12
N ALA A 9 44.42 -6.11 -21.11
CA ALA A 9 43.38 -5.93 -20.10
C ALA A 9 42.33 -7.04 -20.27
N GLN A 10 41.95 -7.70 -19.17
CA GLN A 10 40.82 -8.62 -19.18
C GLN A 10 39.54 -7.80 -19.02
N VAL A 11 38.64 -7.88 -20.00
CA VAL A 11 37.26 -7.41 -19.84
C VAL A 11 36.60 -8.33 -18.82
N GLN A 12 36.30 -7.81 -17.63
CA GLN A 12 35.46 -8.51 -16.67
C GLN A 12 34.06 -8.64 -17.27
N LYS A 13 33.58 -9.87 -17.44
CA LYS A 13 32.16 -10.10 -17.73
C LYS A 13 31.37 -9.77 -16.47
N VAL A 14 30.52 -8.76 -16.54
CA VAL A 14 29.47 -8.55 -15.54
C VAL A 14 28.62 -9.83 -15.49
N GLN A 15 28.53 -10.45 -14.31
CA GLN A 15 27.55 -11.52 -14.11
C GLN A 15 26.18 -10.84 -14.03
N LYS A 16 25.26 -11.16 -14.95
CA LYS A 16 23.86 -10.76 -14.80
C LYS A 16 23.33 -11.39 -13.51
N VAL A 17 22.93 -10.55 -12.56
CA VAL A 17 22.28 -10.96 -11.32
C VAL A 17 21.00 -11.73 -11.69
N GLN A 18 20.84 -12.93 -11.13
CA GLN A 18 19.71 -13.80 -11.46
C GLN A 18 18.48 -13.37 -10.67
N VAL A 19 17.74 -12.39 -11.22
CA VAL A 19 16.52 -11.86 -10.63
C VAL A 19 15.47 -12.97 -10.47
N GLN A 20 14.94 -13.10 -9.25
CA GLN A 20 13.79 -13.94 -8.95
C GLN A 20 12.49 -13.15 -9.21
N ALA A 21 11.48 -13.81 -9.80
CA ALA A 21 10.21 -13.18 -10.16
C ALA A 21 9.46 -12.58 -8.94
N GLU A 22 9.65 -13.16 -7.76
CA GLU A 22 9.04 -12.71 -6.49
C GLU A 22 9.59 -11.36 -5.98
N ASN A 23 10.76 -10.93 -6.46
CA ASN A 23 11.40 -9.64 -6.13
C ASN A 23 11.28 -8.61 -7.27
N ALA A 24 10.53 -8.92 -8.34
CA ALA A 24 10.38 -8.06 -9.51
C ALA A 24 9.10 -7.21 -9.42
N ILE A 25 9.26 -5.90 -9.51
CA ILE A 25 8.15 -4.95 -9.63
C ILE A 25 7.80 -4.83 -11.10
N PHE A 26 6.56 -5.16 -11.47
CA PHE A 26 6.01 -4.89 -12.81
C PHE A 26 5.04 -3.72 -12.72
N ALA A 27 5.44 -2.57 -13.25
CA ALA A 27 4.58 -1.41 -13.44
C ALA A 27 3.94 -1.44 -14.84
N LEU A 28 2.68 -1.04 -14.92
CA LEU A 28 1.98 -0.83 -16.18
C LEU A 28 1.25 0.53 -16.16
N ASP A 29 1.74 1.44 -16.98
CA ASP A 29 1.07 2.69 -17.36
C ASP A 29 0.16 2.42 -18.56
N ILE A 30 -1.07 2.95 -18.52
CA ILE A 30 -2.13 2.73 -19.51
C ILE A 30 -2.59 4.08 -20.09
N GLY A 31 -1.63 4.94 -20.42
CA GLY A 31 -1.87 6.26 -21.01
C GLY A 31 -2.66 6.22 -22.33
N THR A 32 -3.39 7.31 -22.60
CA THR A 32 -4.41 7.41 -23.66
C THR A 32 -3.95 6.96 -25.06
N ARG A 33 -2.67 7.14 -25.41
CA ARG A 33 -2.11 6.80 -26.73
C ARG A 33 -1.22 5.56 -26.74
N SER A 34 -0.67 5.13 -25.60
CA SER A 34 0.21 3.95 -25.50
C SER A 34 0.24 3.34 -24.11
N ILE A 35 0.34 2.02 -24.05
CA ILE A 35 0.60 1.28 -22.82
C ILE A 35 2.12 1.12 -22.67
N ILE A 36 2.67 1.51 -21.53
CA ILE A 36 4.10 1.40 -21.19
C ILE A 36 4.25 0.47 -19.99
N GLY A 37 4.90 -0.67 -20.18
CA GLY A 37 5.25 -1.59 -19.11
C GLY A 37 6.73 -1.51 -18.74
N MET A 38 7.02 -1.49 -17.45
CA MET A 38 8.39 -1.52 -16.92
C MET A 38 8.54 -2.64 -15.88
N VAL A 39 9.67 -3.34 -15.92
CA VAL A 39 10.05 -4.30 -14.88
C VAL A 39 11.32 -3.79 -14.20
N GLY A 40 11.30 -3.71 -12.87
CA GLY A 40 12.43 -3.28 -12.05
C GLY A 40 12.62 -4.13 -10.80
N VAL A 41 13.76 -3.95 -10.14
CA VAL A 41 14.13 -4.57 -8.85
C VAL A 41 14.70 -3.52 -7.91
N VAL A 42 14.55 -3.71 -6.59
CA VAL A 42 15.13 -2.80 -5.60
C VAL A 42 16.58 -3.18 -5.31
N GLU A 43 17.50 -2.24 -5.54
CA GLU A 43 18.94 -2.38 -5.31
C GLU A 43 19.48 -1.05 -4.74
N GLU A 44 20.17 -1.10 -3.59
CA GLU A 44 20.79 0.06 -2.91
C GLU A 44 19.87 1.29 -2.78
N GLU A 45 18.67 1.07 -2.23
CA GLU A 45 17.61 2.10 -2.03
C GLU A 45 17.09 2.76 -3.33
N LYS A 46 17.38 2.15 -4.48
CA LYS A 46 16.91 2.58 -5.81
C LYS A 46 16.20 1.45 -6.54
N VAL A 47 15.51 1.78 -7.62
CA VAL A 47 14.98 0.78 -8.56
C VAL A 47 15.88 0.64 -9.78
N ARG A 48 16.47 -0.54 -9.99
CA ARG A 48 17.13 -0.91 -11.24
C ARG A 48 16.10 -1.43 -12.23
N ILE A 49 15.87 -0.69 -13.32
CA ILE A 49 14.96 -1.09 -14.40
C ILE A 49 15.66 -2.09 -15.30
N ILE A 50 15.08 -3.29 -15.44
CA ILE A 50 15.64 -4.43 -16.16
C ILE A 50 14.98 -4.68 -17.51
N ALA A 51 13.75 -4.20 -17.71
CA ALA A 51 13.05 -4.26 -19.00
C ALA A 51 12.03 -3.13 -19.14
N ILE A 52 11.90 -2.60 -20.35
CA ILE A 52 10.86 -1.62 -20.74
C ILE A 52 10.20 -2.14 -22.03
N GLU A 53 8.90 -1.96 -22.17
CA GLU A 53 8.16 -2.23 -23.41
C GLU A 53 7.05 -1.17 -23.59
N LYS A 54 6.97 -0.56 -24.77
CA LYS A 54 5.92 0.39 -25.15
C LYS A 54 5.14 -0.18 -26.33
N ILE A 55 3.82 -0.19 -26.26
CA ILE A 55 2.95 -0.49 -27.40
C ILE A 55 1.87 0.57 -27.50
N GLU A 56 1.84 1.25 -28.64
CA GLU A 56 0.81 2.23 -28.98
C GLU A 56 -0.52 1.57 -29.30
N HIS A 57 -1.62 2.26 -28.96
CA HIS A 57 -2.94 1.89 -29.43
C HIS A 57 -3.04 2.02 -30.96
N THR A 58 -3.87 1.20 -31.61
CA THR A 58 -4.21 1.37 -33.03
C THR A 58 -5.41 2.29 -33.26
N GLU A 59 -6.21 2.51 -32.21
CA GLU A 59 -7.48 3.25 -32.21
C GLU A 59 -7.69 3.86 -30.82
N ARG A 60 -8.49 4.94 -30.70
CA ARG A 60 -8.85 5.57 -29.41
C ARG A 60 -9.64 4.58 -28.53
N ALA A 61 -8.94 3.86 -27.66
CA ALA A 61 -9.49 2.87 -26.72
C ALA A 61 -9.62 3.43 -25.29
N MET A 62 -9.02 4.59 -25.07
CA MET A 62 -9.00 5.41 -23.86
C MET A 62 -9.55 6.80 -24.23
N ILE A 63 -10.30 7.45 -23.34
CA ILE A 63 -10.73 8.85 -23.48
C ILE A 63 -10.54 9.55 -22.13
N ASP A 64 -9.85 10.70 -22.14
CA ASP A 64 -9.46 11.47 -20.96
C ASP A 64 -8.83 10.62 -19.83
N GLY A 65 -8.08 9.57 -20.20
CA GLY A 65 -7.48 8.62 -19.26
C GLY A 65 -8.41 7.52 -18.71
N GLN A 66 -9.69 7.47 -19.12
CA GLN A 66 -10.63 6.40 -18.77
C GLN A 66 -10.63 5.29 -19.84
N ILE A 67 -10.72 4.02 -19.42
CA ILE A 67 -10.85 2.86 -20.34
C ILE A 67 -12.28 2.82 -20.91
N GLU A 68 -12.43 3.22 -22.17
CA GLU A 68 -13.68 3.09 -22.93
C GLU A 68 -13.84 1.68 -23.55
N ASN A 69 -12.72 1.04 -23.93
CA ASN A 69 -12.75 -0.28 -24.56
C ASN A 69 -11.81 -1.29 -23.88
N ILE A 70 -12.35 -1.98 -22.87
CA ILE A 70 -11.65 -3.01 -22.08
C ILE A 70 -10.99 -4.08 -22.98
N GLU A 71 -11.61 -4.54 -24.06
CA GLU A 71 -11.03 -5.60 -24.91
C GLU A 71 -9.79 -5.12 -25.71
N LYS A 72 -9.82 -3.89 -26.23
CA LYS A 72 -8.67 -3.28 -26.91
C LYS A 72 -7.50 -3.08 -25.94
N VAL A 73 -7.75 -2.54 -24.75
CA VAL A 73 -6.72 -2.37 -23.71
C VAL A 73 -6.19 -3.73 -23.23
N THR A 74 -7.07 -4.69 -22.94
CA THR A 74 -6.73 -6.10 -22.59
C THR A 74 -5.80 -6.72 -23.65
N THR A 75 -6.11 -6.52 -24.94
CA THR A 75 -5.33 -7.07 -26.05
C THR A 75 -3.92 -6.48 -26.14
N LEU A 76 -3.77 -5.20 -25.84
CA LEU A 76 -2.47 -4.50 -25.91
C LEU A 76 -1.64 -4.73 -24.64
N ALA A 77 -2.25 -4.65 -23.46
CA ALA A 77 -1.61 -4.98 -22.18
C ALA A 77 -1.11 -6.44 -22.15
N ARG A 78 -1.86 -7.39 -22.76
CA ARG A 78 -1.39 -8.77 -22.94
C ARG A 78 -0.10 -8.84 -23.79
N LYS A 79 -0.01 -8.06 -24.88
CA LYS A 79 1.21 -8.01 -25.72
C LYS A 79 2.39 -7.39 -24.98
N VAL A 80 2.17 -6.33 -24.20
CA VAL A 80 3.20 -5.72 -23.33
C VAL A 80 3.70 -6.74 -22.32
N LYS A 81 2.80 -7.40 -21.58
CA LYS A 81 3.10 -8.49 -20.64
C LYS A 81 3.97 -9.58 -21.30
N THR A 82 3.52 -10.17 -22.40
CA THR A 82 4.25 -11.26 -23.07
C THR A 82 5.65 -10.85 -23.53
N ARG A 83 5.82 -9.65 -24.13
CA ARG A 83 7.14 -9.15 -24.55
C ARG A 83 8.07 -8.83 -23.37
N LEU A 84 7.53 -8.42 -22.22
CA LEU A 84 8.32 -8.25 -21.01
C LEU A 84 8.76 -9.62 -20.44
N GLU A 85 7.85 -10.60 -20.40
CA GLU A 85 8.15 -11.98 -20.00
C GLU A 85 9.24 -12.62 -20.86
N GLU A 86 9.22 -12.37 -22.18
CA GLU A 86 10.29 -12.77 -23.12
C GLU A 86 11.64 -12.10 -22.80
N LYS A 87 11.66 -10.83 -22.38
CA LYS A 87 12.89 -10.11 -21.99
C LYS A 87 13.44 -10.58 -20.66
N VAL A 88 12.60 -10.72 -19.63
CA VAL A 88 13.03 -11.06 -18.27
C VAL A 88 13.16 -12.57 -18.00
N ASN A 89 12.61 -13.41 -18.89
CA ASN A 89 12.67 -14.87 -18.84
C ASN A 89 11.97 -15.50 -17.61
N PHE A 90 10.95 -14.82 -17.07
CA PHE A 90 10.04 -15.35 -16.07
C PHE A 90 8.61 -14.84 -16.28
N GLN A 91 7.62 -15.45 -15.62
CA GLN A 91 6.22 -15.06 -15.71
C GLN A 91 5.90 -13.89 -14.77
N LEU A 92 5.11 -12.95 -15.27
CA LEU A 92 4.57 -11.81 -14.53
C LEU A 92 3.12 -12.14 -14.15
N SER A 93 2.84 -12.27 -12.85
CA SER A 93 1.52 -12.56 -12.29
C SER A 93 0.91 -11.40 -11.49
N ARG A 94 1.73 -10.40 -11.14
CA ARG A 94 1.39 -9.27 -10.29
C ARG A 94 1.75 -7.96 -11.01
N VAL A 95 0.95 -6.91 -10.83
CA VAL A 95 1.14 -5.62 -11.51
C VAL A 95 0.80 -4.44 -10.60
N CYS A 96 1.57 -3.37 -10.73
CA CYS A 96 1.32 -2.05 -10.15
C CYS A 96 0.83 -1.12 -11.26
N VAL A 97 -0.27 -0.39 -11.05
CA VAL A 97 -0.85 0.50 -12.08
C VAL A 97 -1.11 1.90 -11.55
N ALA A 98 -1.13 2.87 -12.44
CA ALA A 98 -1.70 4.18 -12.17
C ALA A 98 -3.11 4.30 -12.79
N ALA A 99 -3.90 5.22 -12.25
CA ALA A 99 -5.15 5.69 -12.80
C ALA A 99 -5.02 7.19 -13.14
N ALA A 100 -5.40 7.56 -14.36
CA ALA A 100 -5.49 8.95 -14.78
C ALA A 100 -6.58 9.72 -14.02
N GLY A 101 -6.39 11.03 -13.87
CA GLY A 101 -7.19 11.87 -12.97
C GLY A 101 -8.63 12.21 -13.39
N ARG A 102 -9.32 11.46 -14.27
CA ARG A 102 -10.62 11.93 -14.85
C ARG A 102 -11.66 12.22 -13.76
N ALA A 103 -11.99 13.51 -13.62
CA ALA A 103 -12.85 14.04 -12.57
C ALA A 103 -12.39 13.71 -11.13
N LEU A 104 -11.08 13.57 -10.90
CA LEU A 104 -10.54 13.35 -9.55
C LEU A 104 -10.89 14.51 -8.63
N ARG A 105 -11.03 14.20 -7.34
CA ARG A 105 -11.34 15.19 -6.30
C ARG A 105 -10.37 15.02 -5.15
N THR A 106 -9.48 15.98 -4.99
CA THR A 106 -8.58 16.08 -3.83
C THR A 106 -9.28 16.84 -2.70
N LYS A 107 -9.25 16.32 -1.48
CA LYS A 107 -9.79 16.96 -0.27
C LYS A 107 -8.76 16.87 0.85
N ARG A 108 -8.65 17.93 1.65
CA ARG A 108 -7.72 18.01 2.79
C ARG A 108 -8.49 17.86 4.09
N ALA A 109 -7.92 17.15 5.06
CA ALA A 109 -8.42 17.17 6.44
C ALA A 109 -7.29 17.13 7.46
N GLU A 110 -7.59 17.72 8.61
CA GLU A 110 -6.82 17.56 9.83
C GLU A 110 -7.59 16.66 10.81
N TYR A 111 -6.89 15.78 11.52
CA TYR A 111 -7.44 14.96 12.60
C TYR A 111 -6.43 14.82 13.73
N GLU A 112 -6.93 14.57 14.93
CA GLU A 112 -6.20 14.70 16.19
C GLU A 112 -6.66 13.60 17.14
N ILE A 113 -5.71 13.00 17.85
CA ILE A 113 -5.97 12.06 18.94
C ILE A 113 -5.22 12.55 20.18
N ASN A 114 -5.97 12.80 21.25
CA ASN A 114 -5.43 13.01 22.58
C ASN A 114 -5.24 11.65 23.28
N LEU A 115 -3.99 11.29 23.55
CA LEU A 115 -3.57 10.04 24.18
C LEU A 115 -3.70 10.13 25.72
N PRO A 116 -3.81 9.00 26.45
CA PRO A 116 -3.92 8.98 27.90
C PRO A 116 -2.56 9.28 28.59
N GLY A 117 -2.07 10.51 28.42
CA GLY A 117 -0.74 10.95 28.87
C GLY A 117 0.37 10.69 27.86
N LYS A 118 1.63 10.96 28.25
CA LYS A 118 2.80 10.88 27.35
C LYS A 118 3.31 9.44 27.15
N GLN A 119 2.75 8.76 26.17
CA GLN A 119 3.13 7.40 25.77
C GLN A 119 4.10 7.39 24.56
N LEU A 120 4.58 6.20 24.19
CA LEU A 120 5.32 5.98 22.94
C LEU A 120 4.32 5.96 21.78
N ILE A 121 4.72 6.51 20.63
CA ILE A 121 3.90 6.50 19.42
C ILE A 121 4.42 5.40 18.50
N ASP A 122 3.63 4.35 18.40
CA ASP A 122 3.87 3.18 17.56
C ASP A 122 3.05 3.25 16.26
N ASP A 123 3.14 2.18 15.47
CA ASP A 123 2.39 2.08 14.23
C ASP A 123 0.87 1.95 14.41
N GLU A 124 0.35 1.54 15.59
CA GLU A 124 -1.09 1.52 15.86
C GLU A 124 -1.63 2.95 16.01
N VAL A 125 -0.97 3.76 16.85
CA VAL A 125 -1.35 5.16 17.10
C VAL A 125 -1.34 5.98 15.80
N ILE A 126 -0.29 5.82 14.98
CA ILE A 126 -0.18 6.50 13.69
C ILE A 126 -1.29 6.05 12.72
N SER A 127 -1.55 4.74 12.64
CA SER A 127 -2.58 4.22 11.73
C SER A 127 -4.00 4.66 12.13
N ARG A 128 -4.28 4.75 13.43
CA ARG A 128 -5.55 5.28 13.96
C ARG A 128 -5.72 6.77 13.66
N LEU A 129 -4.63 7.54 13.73
CA LEU A 129 -4.61 8.97 13.45
C LEU A 129 -4.93 9.26 11.96
N GLU A 130 -4.28 8.54 11.05
CA GLU A 130 -4.55 8.61 9.60
C GLU A 130 -5.96 8.14 9.25
N ALA A 131 -6.39 6.99 9.79
CA ALA A 131 -7.74 6.43 9.58
C ALA A 131 -8.87 7.38 9.99
N GLY A 132 -8.66 8.14 11.08
CA GLY A 132 -9.60 9.15 11.56
C GLY A 132 -9.68 10.38 10.65
N ALA A 133 -8.53 10.85 10.14
CA ALA A 133 -8.50 11.90 9.11
C ALA A 133 -9.21 11.47 7.83
N ILE A 134 -8.92 10.27 7.34
CA ILE A 134 -9.52 9.77 6.10
C ILE A 134 -11.04 9.59 6.25
N SER A 135 -11.50 9.00 7.36
CA SER A 135 -12.94 8.86 7.64
C SER A 135 -13.65 10.22 7.68
N LYS A 136 -13.02 11.23 8.28
CA LYS A 136 -13.51 12.62 8.29
C LYS A 136 -13.53 13.26 6.90
N VAL A 137 -12.64 12.89 5.98
CA VAL A 137 -12.74 13.31 4.58
C VAL A 137 -13.88 12.60 3.87
N GLU A 138 -13.99 11.28 4.00
CA GLU A 138 -15.04 10.47 3.35
C GLU A 138 -16.45 10.99 3.71
N GLU A 139 -16.72 11.21 5.00
CA GLU A 139 -18.00 11.74 5.49
C GLU A 139 -18.32 13.14 4.91
N ALA A 140 -17.33 14.04 4.88
CA ALA A 140 -17.50 15.38 4.31
C ALA A 140 -17.68 15.34 2.78
N PHE A 141 -17.02 14.40 2.11
CA PHE A 141 -17.05 14.23 0.65
C PHE A 141 -18.37 13.63 0.17
N ASP A 142 -18.87 12.59 0.83
CA ASP A 142 -20.17 11.98 0.52
C ASP A 142 -21.33 12.93 0.81
N ALA A 143 -21.23 13.75 1.86
CA ALA A 143 -22.19 14.82 2.13
C ALA A 143 -22.19 15.89 1.02
N GLU A 144 -21.01 16.32 0.54
CA GLU A 144 -20.88 17.28 -0.56
C GLU A 144 -21.39 16.73 -1.90
N ASN A 145 -21.13 15.45 -2.21
CA ASN A 145 -21.62 14.80 -3.43
C ASN A 145 -23.14 14.65 -3.40
N SER A 146 -23.70 14.23 -2.26
CA SER A 146 -25.14 14.10 -2.03
C SER A 146 -25.87 15.44 -2.19
N ALA A 147 -25.28 16.53 -1.69
CA ALA A 147 -25.82 17.88 -1.82
C ALA A 147 -25.72 18.47 -3.25
N LYS A 148 -24.96 17.83 -4.14
CA LYS A 148 -24.79 18.22 -5.57
C LYS A 148 -25.58 17.33 -6.53
N GLU A 149 -26.38 16.39 -6.03
CA GLU A 149 -27.06 15.33 -6.80
C GLU A 149 -26.11 14.48 -7.67
N ASP A 150 -24.81 14.43 -7.33
CA ASP A 150 -23.79 13.69 -8.09
C ASP A 150 -23.87 12.20 -7.77
N MET A 151 -24.78 11.49 -8.44
CA MET A 151 -25.07 10.06 -8.20
C MET A 151 -23.92 9.10 -8.55
N ARG A 152 -22.77 9.60 -9.04
CA ARG A 152 -21.58 8.76 -9.28
C ARG A 152 -20.99 8.30 -7.97
N ARG A 153 -20.73 6.99 -7.86
CA ARG A 153 -19.94 6.46 -6.76
C ARG A 153 -18.47 6.82 -6.98
N PHE A 154 -17.81 7.27 -5.93
CA PHE A 154 -16.37 7.47 -5.91
C PHE A 154 -15.71 6.44 -4.97
N TYR A 155 -14.42 6.20 -5.17
CA TYR A 155 -13.55 5.49 -4.24
C TYR A 155 -12.36 6.39 -3.89
N LEU A 156 -11.91 6.32 -2.63
CA LEU A 156 -10.58 6.78 -2.25
C LEU A 156 -9.54 5.91 -2.99
N VAL A 157 -8.62 6.53 -3.72
CA VAL A 157 -7.56 5.84 -4.49
C VAL A 157 -6.14 6.16 -4.02
N GLY A 158 -6.04 6.95 -2.95
CA GLY A 158 -4.77 7.28 -2.32
C GLY A 158 -4.89 8.50 -1.41
N TYR A 159 -3.94 8.61 -0.47
CA TYR A 159 -3.77 9.78 0.37
C TYR A 159 -2.28 10.06 0.58
N THR A 160 -1.98 11.30 0.96
CA THR A 160 -0.62 11.77 1.21
C THR A 160 -0.65 12.61 2.49
N VAL A 161 0.12 12.19 3.48
CA VAL A 161 0.29 12.98 4.70
C VAL A 161 1.10 14.23 4.35
N CYS A 162 0.52 15.41 4.60
CA CYS A 162 1.18 16.69 4.36
C CYS A 162 2.09 17.06 5.53
N GLN A 163 1.68 16.75 6.78
CA GLN A 163 2.41 17.09 7.99
C GLN A 163 1.89 16.30 9.20
N TYR A 164 2.78 15.81 10.08
CA TYR A 164 2.41 15.43 11.44
C TYR A 164 2.74 16.54 12.45
N TYR A 165 2.00 16.56 13.55
CA TYR A 165 2.19 17.43 14.70
C TYR A 165 2.18 16.58 15.98
N LEU A 166 3.07 16.91 16.92
CA LEU A 166 3.26 16.23 18.20
C LEU A 166 3.38 17.27 19.31
N ASP A 167 2.41 17.32 20.22
CA ASP A 167 2.30 18.36 21.26
C ASP A 167 2.50 19.78 20.65
N ASP A 168 1.69 20.12 19.63
CA ASP A 168 1.79 21.28 18.72
C ASP A 168 3.03 21.36 17.78
N TYR A 169 4.11 20.61 18.03
CA TYR A 169 5.33 20.71 17.22
C TYR A 169 5.24 19.94 15.90
N ARG A 170 5.55 20.60 14.77
CA ARG A 170 5.69 19.96 13.45
C ARG A 170 6.82 18.94 13.43
N ILE A 171 6.53 17.74 12.94
CA ILE A 171 7.48 16.63 12.82
C ILE A 171 7.24 15.81 11.54
N SER A 172 8.29 15.25 10.95
CA SER A 172 8.21 14.47 9.70
C SER A 172 7.76 13.01 9.91
N SER A 173 8.02 12.45 11.08
CA SER A 173 7.55 11.12 11.49
C SER A 173 7.20 11.16 12.98
N LEU A 174 6.10 10.51 13.35
CA LEU A 174 5.71 10.33 14.75
C LEU A 174 6.34 9.07 15.38
N LYS A 175 6.89 8.15 14.59
CA LYS A 175 7.29 6.82 15.06
C LYS A 175 8.44 6.90 16.07
N ASP A 176 8.32 6.13 17.14
CA ASP A 176 9.25 6.05 18.28
C ASP A 176 9.41 7.37 19.09
N HIS A 177 8.66 8.43 18.75
CA HIS A 177 8.56 9.63 19.57
C HIS A 177 7.60 9.44 20.76
N ARG A 178 7.68 10.35 21.74
CA ARG A 178 6.83 10.34 22.94
C ARG A 178 6.15 11.69 23.14
N GLY A 179 4.83 11.67 23.24
CA GLY A 179 3.98 12.83 23.50
C GLY A 179 2.55 12.41 23.82
N GLN A 180 1.64 13.37 23.88
CA GLN A 180 0.27 13.17 24.32
C GLN A 180 -0.74 13.60 23.25
N GLU A 181 -0.50 14.70 22.55
CA GLU A 181 -1.36 15.19 21.49
C GLU A 181 -0.72 14.87 20.14
N VAL A 182 -1.37 14.00 19.36
CA VAL A 182 -0.91 13.65 18.01
C VAL A 182 -1.92 14.12 16.98
N LYS A 183 -1.46 14.86 15.98
CA LYS A 183 -2.30 15.43 14.92
C LYS A 183 -1.68 15.16 13.54
N VAL A 184 -2.53 14.85 12.58
CA VAL A 184 -2.17 14.69 11.16
C VAL A 184 -2.92 15.70 10.32
N ASP A 185 -2.26 16.19 9.29
CA ASP A 185 -2.78 17.01 8.20
C ASP A 185 -2.47 16.27 6.90
N LEU A 186 -3.49 15.87 6.15
CA LEU A 186 -3.35 15.06 4.94
C LEU A 186 -4.29 15.49 3.81
N ILE A 187 -3.89 15.17 2.58
CA ILE A 187 -4.76 15.20 1.40
C ILE A 187 -5.16 13.77 1.02
N ALA A 188 -6.44 13.58 0.73
CA ALA A 188 -7.05 12.33 0.30
C ALA A 188 -7.73 12.56 -1.06
N THR A 189 -7.57 11.61 -1.98
CA THR A 189 -7.94 11.81 -3.39
C THR A 189 -8.86 10.70 -3.89
N PHE A 190 -9.96 11.13 -4.52
CA PHE A 190 -11.07 10.27 -4.92
C PHE A 190 -11.21 10.22 -6.44
N LEU A 191 -11.47 9.03 -6.98
CA LEU A 191 -11.81 8.80 -8.40
C LEU A 191 -13.20 8.18 -8.55
N PRO A 192 -13.88 8.37 -9.70
CA PRO A 192 -15.11 7.65 -10.02
C PRO A 192 -14.90 6.14 -10.03
N SER A 193 -15.89 5.40 -9.54
CA SER A 193 -15.82 3.95 -9.35
C SER A 193 -15.57 3.19 -10.66
N GLU A 194 -16.08 3.71 -11.77
CA GLU A 194 -16.03 3.15 -13.10
C GLU A 194 -14.59 3.11 -13.65
N VAL A 195 -13.78 4.14 -13.34
CA VAL A 195 -12.36 4.21 -13.71
C VAL A 195 -11.60 3.06 -13.03
N VAL A 196 -11.74 2.96 -11.70
CA VAL A 196 -11.09 1.92 -10.90
C VAL A 196 -11.54 0.52 -11.33
N GLU A 197 -12.83 0.29 -11.50
CA GLU A 197 -13.37 -1.03 -11.85
C GLU A 197 -12.99 -1.47 -13.27
N SER A 198 -12.82 -0.53 -14.21
CA SER A 198 -12.32 -0.82 -15.56
C SER A 198 -10.85 -1.30 -15.55
N LEU A 199 -10.00 -0.73 -14.70
CA LEU A 199 -8.60 -1.13 -14.53
C LEU A 199 -8.48 -2.55 -13.99
N TYR A 200 -9.12 -2.85 -12.83
CA TYR A 200 -9.14 -4.19 -12.25
C TYR A 200 -9.70 -5.23 -13.24
N THR A 201 -10.77 -4.91 -13.97
CA THR A 201 -11.37 -5.82 -14.97
C THR A 201 -10.40 -6.13 -16.11
N THR A 202 -9.64 -5.14 -16.58
CA THR A 202 -8.68 -5.28 -17.68
C THR A 202 -7.47 -6.12 -17.26
N MET A 203 -6.94 -5.90 -16.06
CA MET A 203 -5.79 -6.66 -15.54
C MET A 203 -6.15 -8.12 -15.22
N ASN A 204 -7.32 -8.36 -14.61
CA ASN A 204 -7.82 -9.71 -14.34
C ASN A 204 -8.00 -10.53 -15.64
N LYS A 205 -8.45 -9.90 -16.75
CA LYS A 205 -8.57 -10.56 -18.06
C LYS A 205 -7.24 -11.03 -18.67
N ILE A 206 -6.10 -10.46 -18.25
CA ILE A 206 -4.76 -10.89 -18.69
C ILE A 206 -4.02 -11.73 -17.64
N GLY A 207 -4.70 -12.11 -16.55
CA GLY A 207 -4.13 -12.96 -15.50
C GLY A 207 -3.13 -12.24 -14.60
N LEU A 208 -3.34 -10.93 -14.37
CA LEU A 208 -2.53 -10.11 -13.46
C LEU A 208 -3.35 -9.72 -12.22
N GLU A 209 -2.79 -10.00 -11.05
CA GLU A 209 -3.20 -9.45 -9.76
C GLU A 209 -2.72 -8.00 -9.63
N VAL A 210 -3.64 -7.05 -9.41
CA VAL A 210 -3.31 -5.62 -9.28
C VAL A 210 -2.87 -5.31 -7.85
N VAL A 211 -1.57 -5.40 -7.56
CA VAL A 211 -1.01 -5.24 -6.20
C VAL A 211 -1.27 -3.84 -5.65
N SER A 212 -1.08 -2.83 -6.49
CA SER A 212 -1.25 -1.42 -6.14
C SER A 212 -1.95 -0.67 -7.27
N VAL A 213 -2.79 0.30 -6.86
CA VAL A 213 -3.33 1.34 -7.74
C VAL A 213 -2.90 2.66 -7.14
N THR A 214 -2.30 3.51 -7.96
CA THR A 214 -1.95 4.90 -7.60
C THR A 214 -2.54 5.88 -8.61
N LEU A 215 -2.26 7.17 -8.45
CA LEU A 215 -2.61 8.22 -9.40
C LEU A 215 -1.37 8.62 -10.21
N GLU A 216 -1.54 8.84 -11.52
CA GLU A 216 -0.48 9.32 -12.42
C GLU A 216 0.28 10.54 -11.87
N PRO A 217 -0.37 11.61 -11.37
CA PRO A 217 0.36 12.75 -10.79
C PRO A 217 1.07 12.45 -9.46
N ILE A 218 0.73 11.38 -8.73
CA ILE A 218 1.48 10.92 -7.54
C ILE A 218 2.72 10.13 -7.98
N ALA A 219 2.55 9.21 -8.93
CA ALA A 219 3.65 8.44 -9.51
C ALA A 219 4.71 9.38 -10.12
N ALA A 220 4.30 10.26 -11.04
CA ALA A 220 5.21 11.13 -11.76
C ALA A 220 5.98 12.09 -10.84
N ILE A 221 5.37 12.66 -9.79
CA ILE A 221 6.09 13.55 -8.86
C ILE A 221 7.11 12.80 -7.98
N ASN A 222 6.88 11.52 -7.70
CA ASN A 222 7.85 10.65 -7.02
C ASN A 222 9.06 10.27 -7.89
N ALA A 223 8.92 10.27 -9.22
CA ALA A 223 10.06 10.20 -10.13
C ALA A 223 10.73 11.58 -10.34
N ALA A 224 9.95 12.62 -10.60
CA ALA A 224 10.44 13.90 -11.10
C ALA A 224 10.98 14.86 -10.02
N ILE A 225 10.41 14.87 -8.81
CA ILE A 225 10.74 15.85 -7.76
C ILE A 225 11.08 15.13 -6.44
N PRO A 226 12.39 14.93 -6.15
CA PRO A 226 12.89 14.44 -4.87
C PRO A 226 12.36 15.22 -3.67
N GLU A 227 12.12 14.54 -2.56
CA GLU A 227 11.44 15.11 -1.38
C GLU A 227 12.16 16.32 -0.78
N ASN A 228 13.50 16.28 -0.75
CA ASN A 228 14.31 17.39 -0.25
C ASN A 228 14.18 18.69 -1.07
N LEU A 229 13.61 18.63 -2.27
CA LEU A 229 13.29 19.82 -3.09
C LEU A 229 11.87 20.34 -2.84
N ARG A 230 10.94 19.51 -2.34
CA ARG A 230 9.52 19.85 -2.07
C ARG A 230 9.33 20.90 -0.96
N LEU A 231 10.41 21.28 -0.28
CA LEU A 231 10.47 22.47 0.59
C LEU A 231 10.23 23.78 -0.18
N LEU A 232 10.64 23.83 -1.46
CA LEU A 232 10.35 24.93 -2.37
C LEU A 232 8.92 24.81 -2.92
N ASN A 233 8.32 25.91 -3.32
CA ASN A 233 7.06 25.92 -4.08
C ASN A 233 7.36 25.44 -5.52
N LEU A 234 7.10 24.16 -5.79
CA LEU A 234 7.35 23.49 -7.07
C LEU A 234 6.06 22.84 -7.58
N VAL A 235 5.87 22.88 -8.89
CA VAL A 235 4.76 22.17 -9.55
C VAL A 235 5.30 21.27 -10.65
N MET A 236 4.70 20.10 -10.80
CA MET A 236 4.92 19.18 -11.91
C MET A 236 3.65 19.11 -12.77
N VAL A 237 3.82 19.07 -14.09
CA VAL A 237 2.76 18.85 -15.08
C VAL A 237 3.21 17.70 -15.99
N ASP A 238 2.60 16.52 -15.89
CA ASP A 238 2.81 15.40 -16.81
C ASP A 238 1.83 15.54 -17.97
N ILE A 239 2.35 15.91 -19.15
CA ILE A 239 1.56 16.22 -20.35
C ILE A 239 1.55 14.98 -21.24
N GLY A 240 0.48 14.22 -21.16
CA GLY A 240 0.24 13.01 -21.93
C GLY A 240 -0.31 13.28 -23.33
N ALA A 241 -1.11 12.34 -23.81
CA ALA A 241 -1.82 12.47 -25.09
C ALA A 241 -3.18 13.16 -24.92
N GLY A 242 -4.07 12.64 -24.06
CA GLY A 242 -5.40 13.23 -23.81
C GLY A 242 -5.58 13.91 -22.46
N THR A 243 -4.53 13.98 -21.62
CA THR A 243 -4.59 14.55 -20.26
C THR A 243 -3.29 15.26 -19.91
N SER A 244 -3.39 16.31 -19.09
CA SER A 244 -2.25 16.97 -18.44
C SER A 244 -2.44 16.91 -16.92
N ASP A 245 -1.69 16.02 -16.27
CA ASP A 245 -1.87 15.66 -14.86
C ASP A 245 -0.88 16.44 -13.96
N ILE A 246 -1.40 17.08 -12.92
CA ILE A 246 -0.71 18.18 -12.21
C ILE A 246 -0.58 17.87 -10.71
N ALA A 247 0.63 18.03 -10.19
CA ALA A 247 0.95 17.89 -8.77
C ALA A 247 1.70 19.12 -8.25
N ALA A 248 1.20 19.73 -7.17
CA ALA A 248 1.79 20.92 -6.55
C ALA A 248 2.32 20.63 -5.15
N CYS A 249 3.55 21.05 -4.85
CA CYS A 249 4.19 20.83 -3.55
C CYS A 249 4.87 22.10 -3.04
N THR A 250 4.84 22.30 -1.71
CA THR A 250 5.44 23.45 -1.04
C THR A 250 5.60 23.15 0.46
N GLY A 251 6.65 23.67 1.09
CA GLY A 251 6.88 23.50 2.53
C GLY A 251 7.28 22.09 2.98
N GLY A 252 7.58 21.20 2.04
CA GLY A 252 8.08 19.83 2.27
C GLY A 252 7.16 18.74 1.72
N SER A 253 5.89 19.05 1.46
CA SER A 253 4.87 18.07 1.08
C SER A 253 4.05 18.50 -0.12
N VAL A 254 3.34 17.53 -0.71
CA VAL A 254 2.38 17.79 -1.79
C VAL A 254 1.12 18.42 -1.18
N THR A 255 0.67 19.53 -1.75
CA THR A 255 -0.48 20.32 -1.27
C THR A 255 -1.73 20.11 -2.12
N GLY A 256 -1.62 19.53 -3.31
CA GLY A 256 -2.78 19.09 -4.08
C GLY A 256 -2.44 18.45 -5.43
N TYR A 257 -3.42 17.72 -5.95
CA TYR A 257 -3.45 17.10 -7.27
C TYR A 257 -4.64 17.62 -8.06
N THR A 258 -4.45 17.89 -9.36
CA THR A 258 -5.49 18.31 -10.31
C THR A 258 -5.14 17.83 -11.72
N MET A 259 -6.03 18.01 -12.71
CA MET A 259 -5.73 17.74 -14.12
C MET A 259 -6.34 18.81 -15.04
N ALA A 260 -5.79 18.94 -16.24
CA ALA A 260 -6.50 19.51 -17.40
C ALA A 260 -6.87 18.38 -18.37
N THR A 261 -8.10 18.39 -18.89
CA THR A 261 -8.59 17.44 -19.91
C THR A 261 -8.26 17.92 -21.33
N VAL A 262 -7.03 18.39 -21.51
CA VAL A 262 -6.42 18.84 -22.77
C VAL A 262 -4.91 18.55 -22.71
N ALA A 263 -4.32 18.09 -23.81
CA ALA A 263 -2.90 17.78 -23.91
C ALA A 263 -2.41 17.74 -25.39
N GLY A 264 -1.78 16.63 -25.80
CA GLY A 264 -1.19 16.48 -27.13
C GLY A 264 -2.15 16.08 -28.26
N ASP A 265 -3.31 15.52 -27.94
CA ASP A 265 -4.33 15.05 -28.90
C ASP A 265 -4.97 16.23 -29.63
N GLU A 266 -5.30 17.33 -28.94
CA GLU A 266 -5.89 18.54 -29.55
C GLU A 266 -4.97 19.15 -30.61
N ILE A 267 -3.66 19.11 -30.35
CA ILE A 267 -2.62 19.58 -31.27
C ILE A 267 -2.57 18.70 -32.52
N THR A 268 -2.63 17.37 -32.34
CA THR A 268 -2.68 16.42 -33.47
C THR A 268 -3.98 16.58 -34.26
N GLU A 269 -5.13 16.72 -33.59
CA GLU A 269 -6.41 16.97 -34.26
C GLU A 269 -6.44 18.32 -35.01
N ALA A 270 -5.68 19.33 -34.59
CA ALA A 270 -5.51 20.57 -35.35
C ALA A 270 -4.73 20.33 -36.67
N VAL A 271 -3.59 19.64 -36.59
CA VAL A 271 -2.77 19.27 -37.77
C VAL A 271 -3.59 18.40 -38.74
N MET A 272 -4.37 17.43 -38.24
CA MET A 272 -5.27 16.61 -39.06
C MET A 272 -6.28 17.45 -39.86
N ARG A 273 -6.89 18.45 -39.21
CA ARG A 273 -7.95 19.29 -39.81
C ARG A 273 -7.43 20.23 -40.89
N GLU A 274 -6.26 20.83 -40.67
CA GLU A 274 -5.66 21.77 -41.63
C GLU A 274 -5.07 21.05 -42.84
N TYR A 275 -4.24 20.02 -42.61
CA TYR A 275 -3.50 19.34 -43.68
C TYR A 275 -4.26 18.18 -44.35
N LEU A 276 -5.45 17.84 -43.83
CA LEU A 276 -6.29 16.72 -44.27
C LEU A 276 -5.51 15.40 -44.28
N VAL A 277 -4.91 15.07 -43.14
CA VAL A 277 -4.12 13.85 -42.92
C VAL A 277 -4.78 12.94 -41.87
N ASP A 278 -4.37 11.67 -41.81
CA ASP A 278 -4.77 10.80 -40.70
C ASP A 278 -4.03 11.11 -39.40
N PHE A 279 -4.49 10.53 -38.27
CA PHE A 279 -3.93 10.81 -36.95
C PHE A 279 -2.45 10.40 -36.84
N ALA A 280 -2.05 9.27 -37.47
CA ALA A 280 -0.67 8.79 -37.41
C ALA A 280 0.28 9.74 -38.15
N THR A 281 -0.15 10.25 -39.30
CA THR A 281 0.58 11.23 -40.10
C THR A 281 0.65 12.58 -39.39
N ALA A 282 -0.45 13.06 -38.80
CA ALA A 282 -0.45 14.28 -37.99
C ALA A 282 0.45 14.17 -36.74
N GLU A 283 0.47 13.03 -36.06
CA GLU A 283 1.36 12.78 -34.92
C GLU A 283 2.83 12.79 -35.35
N SER A 284 3.15 12.18 -36.50
CA SER A 284 4.48 12.25 -37.11
C SER A 284 4.88 13.69 -37.42
N MET A 285 4.01 14.46 -38.09
CA MET A 285 4.26 15.88 -38.38
C MET A 285 4.52 16.69 -37.09
N LYS A 286 3.68 16.52 -36.06
CA LYS A 286 3.82 17.17 -34.74
C LYS A 286 5.13 16.78 -34.03
N ALA A 287 5.65 15.56 -34.24
CA ALA A 287 6.94 15.14 -33.70
C ALA A 287 8.14 15.65 -34.50
N GLN A 288 8.00 15.81 -35.82
CA GLN A 288 9.09 16.17 -36.73
C GLN A 288 9.42 17.68 -36.71
N ILE A 289 8.45 18.58 -36.44
CA ILE A 289 8.67 20.04 -36.44
C ILE A 289 9.77 20.56 -35.52
N GLU A 290 10.28 19.77 -34.57
CA GLU A 290 11.39 20.20 -33.71
C GLU A 290 12.77 20.02 -34.37
N GLN A 291 12.87 19.11 -35.36
CA GLN A 291 14.13 18.73 -36.02
C GLN A 291 14.12 18.94 -37.55
N GLU A 292 12.95 19.00 -38.18
CA GLU A 292 12.78 19.14 -39.63
C GLU A 292 12.13 20.48 -39.98
N GLU A 293 12.82 21.27 -40.81
CA GLU A 293 12.32 22.58 -41.28
C GLU A 293 11.25 22.47 -42.39
N VAL A 294 11.18 21.32 -43.09
CA VAL A 294 10.15 21.03 -44.10
C VAL A 294 9.77 19.55 -44.01
N ILE A 295 8.53 19.27 -43.64
CA ILE A 295 8.00 17.91 -43.51
C ILE A 295 7.29 17.53 -44.81
N THR A 296 7.55 16.31 -45.30
CA THR A 296 6.86 15.73 -46.48
C THR A 296 5.89 14.65 -46.01
N PHE A 297 4.63 14.72 -46.46
CA PHE A 297 3.55 13.84 -46.04
C PHE A 297 2.58 13.54 -47.19
N THR A 298 1.65 12.60 -46.99
CA THR A 298 0.57 12.31 -47.94
C THR A 298 -0.77 12.64 -47.29
N ASP A 299 -1.63 13.36 -48.00
CA ASP A 299 -3.00 13.65 -47.53
C ASP A 299 -3.95 12.45 -47.70
N ILE A 300 -5.15 12.51 -47.09
CA ILE A 300 -6.18 11.45 -47.22
C ILE A 300 -6.74 11.29 -48.64
N LEU A 301 -6.35 12.16 -49.58
CA LEU A 301 -6.71 12.09 -51.00
C LEU A 301 -5.61 11.41 -51.84
N GLY A 302 -4.45 11.11 -51.23
CA GLY A 302 -3.32 10.44 -51.87
C GLY A 302 -2.28 11.37 -52.50
N PHE A 303 -2.34 12.68 -52.24
CA PHE A 303 -1.35 13.64 -52.79
C PHE A 303 -0.17 13.82 -51.83
N GLU A 304 1.06 13.71 -52.36
CA GLU A 304 2.26 14.17 -51.63
C GLU A 304 2.20 15.70 -51.48
N ARG A 305 2.36 16.16 -50.24
CA ARG A 305 2.41 17.58 -49.85
C ARG A 305 3.63 17.84 -48.98
N LYS A 306 3.97 19.11 -48.84
CA LYS A 306 5.01 19.59 -47.94
C LYS A 306 4.49 20.78 -47.14
N ALA A 307 4.92 20.88 -45.89
CA ALA A 307 4.67 22.03 -45.03
C ALA A 307 5.97 22.42 -44.34
N SER A 308 6.21 23.72 -44.16
CA SER A 308 7.35 24.20 -43.37
C SER A 308 7.08 24.08 -41.87
N ARG A 309 8.14 24.13 -41.07
CA ARG A 309 8.07 24.23 -39.61
C ARG A 309 7.18 25.39 -39.16
N GLU A 310 7.33 26.56 -39.78
CA GLU A 310 6.53 27.75 -39.48
C GLU A 310 5.05 27.59 -39.84
N GLU A 311 4.73 26.93 -40.96
CA GLU A 311 3.34 26.68 -41.36
C GLU A 311 2.63 25.77 -40.34
N VAL A 312 3.29 24.68 -39.92
CA VAL A 312 2.73 23.75 -38.92
C VAL A 312 2.65 24.41 -37.54
N LEU A 313 3.66 25.18 -37.12
CA LEU A 313 3.62 25.97 -35.88
C LEU A 313 2.48 27.00 -35.90
N GLN A 314 2.26 27.67 -37.04
CA GLN A 314 1.20 28.66 -37.20
C GLN A 314 -0.20 28.01 -37.17
N CYS A 315 -0.35 26.82 -37.74
CA CYS A 315 -1.55 25.99 -37.62
C CYS A 315 -1.89 25.68 -36.16
N ILE A 316 -0.92 25.16 -35.39
CA ILE A 316 -1.17 24.73 -34.00
C ILE A 316 -1.17 25.86 -32.97
N GLN A 317 -0.71 27.08 -33.32
CA GLN A 317 -0.49 28.17 -32.36
C GLN A 317 -1.72 28.41 -31.47
N SER A 318 -2.91 28.56 -32.06
CA SER A 318 -4.13 28.88 -31.30
C SER A 318 -4.52 27.78 -30.30
N THR A 319 -4.30 26.52 -30.66
CA THR A 319 -4.55 25.35 -29.81
C THR A 319 -3.49 25.19 -28.73
N CYS A 320 -2.22 25.44 -29.06
CA CYS A 320 -1.12 25.45 -28.09
C CYS A 320 -1.30 26.58 -27.07
N GLU A 321 -1.72 27.77 -27.49
CA GLU A 321 -2.07 28.88 -26.60
C GLU A 321 -3.23 28.54 -25.65
N LEU A 322 -4.26 27.81 -26.13
CA LEU A 322 -5.36 27.36 -25.28
C LEU A 322 -4.89 26.32 -24.25
N LEU A 323 -4.13 25.31 -24.70
CA LEU A 323 -3.51 24.31 -23.83
C LEU A 323 -2.65 24.95 -22.73
N CYS A 324 -1.81 25.92 -23.09
CA CYS A 324 -1.00 26.67 -22.12
C CYS A 324 -1.85 27.42 -21.09
N LYS A 325 -2.98 28.01 -21.50
CA LYS A 325 -3.89 28.77 -20.62
C LYS A 325 -4.65 27.85 -19.67
N GLU A 326 -5.15 26.70 -20.14
CA GLU A 326 -5.83 25.70 -19.30
C GLU A 326 -4.88 25.06 -18.28
N ILE A 327 -3.67 24.66 -18.70
CA ILE A 327 -2.63 24.16 -17.79
C ILE A 327 -2.28 25.24 -16.75
N ALA A 328 -2.03 26.48 -17.17
CA ALA A 328 -1.70 27.57 -16.26
C ALA A 328 -2.84 27.86 -15.27
N ALA A 329 -4.10 27.86 -15.71
CA ALA A 329 -5.26 28.01 -14.85
C ALA A 329 -5.33 26.89 -13.79
N LYS A 330 -5.12 25.63 -14.18
CA LYS A 330 -5.10 24.49 -13.26
C LYS A 330 -3.93 24.50 -12.28
N VAL A 331 -2.75 24.91 -12.73
CA VAL A 331 -1.58 25.14 -11.86
C VAL A 331 -1.90 26.22 -10.81
N LEU A 332 -2.51 27.33 -11.21
CA LEU A 332 -2.90 28.41 -10.28
C LEU A 332 -4.04 28.00 -9.33
N GLU A 333 -4.99 27.17 -9.78
CA GLU A 333 -6.09 26.63 -8.97
C GLU A 333 -5.57 25.76 -7.81
N VAL A 334 -4.62 24.86 -8.08
CA VAL A 334 -4.10 23.91 -7.07
C VAL A 334 -2.97 24.48 -6.20
N ASN A 335 -2.17 25.43 -6.74
CA ASN A 335 -1.01 26.00 -6.08
C ASN A 335 -1.28 27.40 -5.47
N GLY A 336 -2.43 28.00 -5.77
CA GLY A 336 -2.84 29.34 -5.34
C GLY A 336 -1.99 30.51 -5.89
N SER A 337 -0.90 30.21 -6.59
CA SER A 337 0.12 31.17 -7.03
C SER A 337 1.01 30.56 -8.11
N ALA A 338 1.69 31.39 -8.91
CA ALA A 338 2.70 30.91 -9.84
C ALA A 338 3.88 30.26 -9.05
N PRO A 339 4.34 29.06 -9.43
CA PRO A 339 5.34 28.34 -8.65
C PRO A 339 6.73 28.98 -8.72
N SER A 340 7.62 28.59 -7.80
CA SER A 340 9.03 28.99 -7.86
C SER A 340 9.74 28.33 -9.03
N ALA A 341 9.44 27.05 -9.32
CA ALA A 341 9.84 26.38 -10.55
C ALA A 341 8.81 25.33 -11.01
N LEU A 342 8.80 25.03 -12.31
CA LEU A 342 7.85 24.14 -12.98
C LEU A 342 8.58 22.99 -13.70
N PHE A 343 8.13 21.76 -13.51
CA PHE A 343 8.65 20.56 -14.16
C PHE A 343 7.62 20.01 -15.16
N LEU A 344 7.97 20.01 -16.45
CA LEU A 344 7.15 19.47 -17.54
C LEU A 344 7.56 18.02 -17.82
N ALA A 345 6.64 17.08 -17.70
CA ALA A 345 6.83 15.65 -17.93
C ALA A 345 5.92 15.14 -19.08
N GLY A 346 6.02 13.86 -19.42
CA GLY A 346 5.18 13.24 -20.43
C GLY A 346 5.63 13.44 -21.87
N GLY A 347 4.97 12.76 -22.80
CA GLY A 347 5.27 12.85 -24.23
C GLY A 347 5.03 14.25 -24.81
N GLY A 348 3.94 14.91 -24.39
CA GLY A 348 3.54 16.24 -24.85
C GLY A 348 4.46 17.37 -24.41
N SER A 349 5.23 17.21 -23.32
CA SER A 349 6.23 18.22 -22.89
C SER A 349 7.32 18.54 -23.93
N LYS A 350 7.46 17.68 -24.95
CA LYS A 350 8.41 17.82 -26.07
C LYS A 350 7.90 18.73 -27.19
N LEU A 351 6.65 19.22 -27.12
CA LEU A 351 6.05 20.04 -28.18
C LEU A 351 6.77 21.39 -28.32
N ALA A 352 7.17 21.72 -29.54
CA ALA A 352 7.83 22.98 -29.88
C ALA A 352 6.99 24.20 -29.41
N GLY A 353 7.63 25.13 -28.69
CA GLY A 353 7.00 26.35 -28.17
C GLY A 353 6.11 26.18 -26.92
N LEU A 354 5.84 24.95 -26.47
CA LEU A 354 4.96 24.69 -25.32
C LEU A 354 5.55 25.23 -24.01
N ARG A 355 6.87 25.07 -23.82
CA ARG A 355 7.60 25.61 -22.67
C ARG A 355 7.44 27.13 -22.58
N GLU A 356 7.59 27.81 -23.70
CA GLU A 356 7.53 29.27 -23.84
C GLU A 356 6.10 29.76 -23.58
N GLY A 357 5.09 29.08 -24.16
CA GLY A 357 3.68 29.37 -23.95
C GLY A 357 3.23 29.21 -22.50
N ILE A 358 3.61 28.11 -21.83
CA ILE A 358 3.32 27.89 -20.40
C ILE A 358 4.06 28.92 -19.53
N THR A 359 5.32 29.24 -19.85
CA THR A 359 6.10 30.28 -19.15
C THR A 359 5.40 31.64 -19.23
N ALA A 360 4.91 32.02 -20.41
CA ALA A 360 4.18 33.27 -20.61
C ALA A 360 2.82 33.28 -19.90
N ALA A 361 2.07 32.17 -19.96
CA ALA A 361 0.77 32.04 -19.31
C ALA A 361 0.85 32.12 -17.77
N LEU A 362 1.90 31.55 -17.16
CA LEU A 362 2.19 31.64 -15.72
C LEU A 362 2.99 32.89 -15.31
N GLN A 363 3.39 33.74 -16.26
CA GLN A 363 4.22 34.94 -16.05
C GLN A 363 5.54 34.63 -15.29
N MET A 364 6.16 33.50 -15.63
CA MET A 364 7.37 32.99 -14.97
C MET A 364 8.66 33.38 -15.71
N ASP A 365 9.80 33.22 -15.02
CA ASP A 365 11.11 33.23 -15.64
C ASP A 365 11.35 31.89 -16.35
N ALA A 366 11.68 31.94 -17.66
CA ALA A 366 11.92 30.76 -18.49
C ALA A 366 13.03 29.84 -17.96
N ASN A 367 13.99 30.37 -17.18
CA ASN A 367 15.04 29.59 -16.53
C ASN A 367 14.53 28.73 -15.37
N ARG A 368 13.31 28.98 -14.89
CA ARG A 368 12.66 28.23 -13.79
C ARG A 368 11.58 27.26 -14.29
N VAL A 369 11.51 27.03 -15.60
CA VAL A 369 10.78 25.90 -16.20
C VAL A 369 11.80 24.88 -16.69
N ALA A 370 11.55 23.58 -16.49
CA ALA A 370 12.44 22.51 -16.92
C ALA A 370 11.63 21.30 -17.42
N VAL A 371 12.18 20.56 -18.38
CA VAL A 371 11.64 19.25 -18.77
C VAL A 371 12.18 18.19 -17.81
N ALA A 372 11.33 17.29 -17.33
CA ALA A 372 11.68 16.21 -16.42
C ALA A 372 12.57 15.16 -17.11
N GLY A 373 13.40 14.47 -16.31
CA GLY A 373 14.40 13.52 -16.81
C GLY A 373 15.66 13.50 -15.94
N ASN A 374 16.23 14.68 -15.68
CA ASN A 374 17.51 14.83 -14.96
C ASN A 374 17.51 14.22 -13.54
N ASN A 375 16.38 14.28 -12.83
CA ASN A 375 16.26 13.82 -11.46
C ASN A 375 16.01 12.31 -11.33
N PHE A 376 15.57 11.62 -12.38
CA PHE A 376 15.18 10.20 -12.32
C PHE A 376 16.32 9.29 -11.80
N ARG A 377 17.57 9.66 -12.10
CA ARG A 377 18.81 8.99 -11.68
C ARG A 377 19.06 8.99 -10.16
N ILE A 378 18.28 9.78 -9.41
CA ILE A 378 18.30 9.78 -7.95
C ILE A 378 17.66 8.50 -7.42
N SER A 379 16.45 8.17 -7.89
CA SER A 379 15.63 7.05 -7.36
C SER A 379 15.65 5.78 -8.22
N ALA A 380 16.08 5.85 -9.49
CA ALA A 380 16.13 4.70 -10.39
C ALA A 380 17.31 4.75 -11.36
N PHE A 381 17.71 3.60 -11.91
CA PHE A 381 18.77 3.48 -12.92
C PHE A 381 18.56 2.26 -13.83
N SER A 382 19.34 2.15 -14.90
CA SER A 382 19.37 0.96 -15.76
C SER A 382 20.72 0.81 -16.46
N ASP A 383 21.13 -0.42 -16.73
CA ASP A 383 22.31 -0.76 -17.51
C ASP A 383 22.05 -0.78 -19.02
N GLU A 384 20.78 -0.94 -19.44
CA GLU A 384 20.38 -1.23 -20.82
C GLU A 384 19.48 -0.14 -21.46
N TYR A 385 18.89 0.75 -20.66
CA TYR A 385 17.94 1.78 -21.11
C TYR A 385 18.31 3.18 -20.60
N ASP A 386 18.24 4.22 -21.45
CA ASP A 386 18.28 5.60 -20.95
C ASP A 386 16.90 5.97 -20.40
N LEU A 387 16.85 6.25 -19.10
CA LEU A 387 15.62 6.58 -18.40
C LEU A 387 15.23 8.07 -18.56
N ASN A 388 16.12 8.93 -19.04
CA ASN A 388 15.96 10.41 -19.06
C ASN A 388 14.84 10.96 -19.97
N ASN A 389 14.02 10.10 -20.59
CA ASN A 389 12.89 10.49 -21.43
C ASN A 389 11.70 10.97 -20.55
N PRO A 390 11.15 12.20 -20.71
CA PRO A 390 10.04 12.69 -19.88
C PRO A 390 8.77 11.84 -19.97
N GLU A 391 8.57 11.12 -21.08
CA GLU A 391 7.47 10.15 -21.26
C GLU A 391 7.55 8.96 -20.27
N PHE A 392 8.70 8.76 -19.62
CA PHE A 392 8.85 7.73 -18.59
C PHE A 392 8.47 8.18 -17.17
N ALA A 393 8.10 9.45 -16.95
CA ALA A 393 7.83 9.99 -15.61
C ALA A 393 6.79 9.17 -14.82
N THR A 394 5.60 8.96 -15.38
CA THR A 394 4.54 8.15 -14.76
C THR A 394 4.94 6.66 -14.59
N PRO A 395 5.32 5.88 -15.62
CA PRO A 395 5.63 4.46 -15.44
C PRO A 395 6.86 4.19 -14.55
N LEU A 396 7.90 5.03 -14.65
CA LEU A 396 9.02 4.96 -13.72
C LEU A 396 8.58 5.34 -12.30
N GLY A 397 7.71 6.33 -12.17
CA GLY A 397 7.09 6.76 -10.92
C GLY A 397 6.28 5.67 -10.22
N ILE A 398 5.50 4.86 -10.95
CA ILE A 398 4.80 3.67 -10.42
C ILE A 398 5.85 2.68 -9.88
N THR A 399 6.87 2.37 -10.70
CA THR A 399 7.91 1.38 -10.35
C THR A 399 8.71 1.80 -9.11
N ILE A 400 9.11 3.08 -9.03
CA ILE A 400 9.78 3.69 -7.87
C ILE A 400 8.87 3.63 -6.64
N SER A 401 7.61 4.04 -6.78
CA SER A 401 6.70 4.20 -5.65
C SER A 401 6.35 2.88 -4.99
N SER A 402 6.01 1.84 -5.75
CA SER A 402 5.74 0.51 -5.20
C SER A 402 7.01 -0.28 -4.87
N GLY A 403 8.17 0.06 -5.44
CA GLY A 403 9.46 -0.54 -5.06
C GLY A 403 10.02 -0.01 -3.74
N LEU A 404 9.97 1.30 -3.55
CA LEU A 404 10.49 1.99 -2.36
C LEU A 404 9.41 2.29 -1.29
N ASN A 405 8.17 1.80 -1.51
CA ASN A 405 7.01 1.98 -0.61
C ASN A 405 6.68 3.46 -0.32
N LEU A 406 6.84 4.36 -1.30
CA LEU A 406 6.65 5.81 -1.15
C LEU A 406 5.17 6.26 -1.15
N ILE A 407 4.23 5.32 -1.25
CA ILE A 407 2.79 5.59 -1.33
C ILE A 407 2.07 4.67 -0.35
N ASN A 408 1.05 5.21 0.32
CA ASN A 408 0.06 4.42 1.04
C ASN A 408 -0.96 3.88 0.04
N ASP A 409 -0.58 2.81 -0.66
CA ASP A 409 -1.39 2.17 -1.70
C ASP A 409 -2.76 1.73 -1.16
N SER A 410 -3.86 2.16 -1.80
CA SER A 410 -5.20 1.67 -1.48
C SER A 410 -5.64 0.59 -2.48
N PHE A 411 -5.39 -0.67 -2.15
CA PHE A 411 -5.88 -1.80 -2.93
C PHE A 411 -7.36 -2.10 -2.59
N ARG A 412 -8.17 -2.44 -3.61
CA ARG A 412 -9.61 -2.68 -3.44
C ARG A 412 -9.83 -4.00 -2.72
N VAL A 413 -10.21 -3.95 -1.45
CA VAL A 413 -10.66 -5.11 -0.68
C VAL A 413 -12.12 -4.94 -0.31
N THR A 414 -12.85 -6.04 -0.21
CA THR A 414 -14.25 -6.04 0.24
C THR A 414 -14.41 -6.80 1.55
N LEU A 415 -15.27 -6.27 2.43
CA LEU A 415 -15.60 -6.85 3.73
C LEU A 415 -17.13 -6.91 3.84
N ASN A 416 -17.69 -8.11 3.99
CA ASN A 416 -19.14 -8.36 4.04
C ASN A 416 -19.91 -7.70 2.87
N GLY A 417 -19.35 -7.80 1.66
CA GLY A 417 -19.91 -7.24 0.42
C GLY A 417 -19.82 -5.71 0.26
N ARG A 418 -19.21 -4.99 1.21
CA ARG A 418 -18.94 -3.55 1.12
C ARG A 418 -17.45 -3.32 0.83
N PRO A 419 -17.03 -2.19 0.21
CA PRO A 419 -15.63 -1.81 0.21
C PRO A 419 -15.13 -1.72 1.66
N ALA A 420 -14.02 -2.36 1.95
CA ALA A 420 -13.35 -2.23 3.23
C ALA A 420 -12.52 -0.95 3.25
N LYS A 421 -12.42 -0.30 4.41
CA LYS A 421 -11.39 0.72 4.66
C LYS A 421 -10.03 0.04 4.78
N LEU A 422 -9.03 0.53 4.05
CA LEU A 422 -7.63 0.09 4.12
C LEU A 422 -6.72 1.29 4.30
N PHE A 423 -5.73 1.16 5.18
CA PHE A 423 -4.73 2.18 5.44
C PHE A 423 -3.33 1.54 5.49
N ARG A 424 -2.36 2.28 4.93
CA ARG A 424 -0.96 1.91 4.65
C ARG A 424 -0.67 0.86 3.57
N SER A 425 0.51 1.05 2.95
CA SER A 425 1.29 0.01 2.26
C SER A 425 2.03 -0.91 3.25
N GLY A 426 2.44 -2.08 2.77
CA GLY A 426 3.14 -3.11 3.56
C GLY A 426 2.30 -4.38 3.80
N SER A 427 2.73 -5.24 4.73
CA SER A 427 2.08 -6.53 5.01
C SER A 427 0.78 -6.35 5.82
N PHE A 428 -0.31 -6.05 5.13
CA PHE A 428 -1.63 -5.83 5.72
C PHE A 428 -2.31 -7.15 6.10
N THR A 429 -2.73 -7.34 7.35
CA THR A 429 -3.34 -8.60 7.81
C THR A 429 -4.87 -8.51 7.94
N ALA A 430 -5.54 -9.66 7.97
CA ALA A 430 -6.98 -9.74 8.19
C ALA A 430 -7.40 -9.12 9.54
N LEU A 431 -6.57 -9.23 10.59
CA LEU A 431 -6.78 -8.53 11.86
C LEU A 431 -6.80 -7.01 11.67
N ASN A 432 -5.84 -6.46 10.92
CA ASN A 432 -5.74 -5.02 10.67
C ASN A 432 -6.95 -4.52 9.88
N LEU A 433 -7.39 -5.26 8.85
CA LEU A 433 -8.61 -4.98 8.10
C LEU A 433 -9.83 -4.88 9.02
N LEU A 434 -10.05 -5.87 9.89
CA LEU A 434 -11.20 -5.88 10.80
C LEU A 434 -11.15 -4.70 11.78
N MET A 435 -9.99 -4.46 12.40
CA MET A 435 -9.75 -3.33 13.31
C MET A 435 -10.05 -1.98 12.64
N MET A 436 -9.59 -1.77 11.40
CA MET A 436 -9.82 -0.52 10.65
C MET A 436 -11.26 -0.34 10.16
N ASN A 437 -12.05 -1.40 10.12
CA ASN A 437 -13.47 -1.38 9.75
C ASN A 437 -14.41 -1.38 10.97
N GLY A 438 -13.88 -1.06 12.16
CA GLY A 438 -14.66 -0.83 13.38
C GLY A 438 -14.93 -2.06 14.23
N TYR A 439 -14.43 -3.24 13.84
CA TYR A 439 -14.46 -4.41 14.70
C TYR A 439 -13.37 -4.33 15.77
N ASN A 440 -13.65 -4.81 16.98
CA ASN A 440 -12.71 -4.82 18.09
C ASN A 440 -12.37 -6.25 18.55
N PHE A 441 -11.36 -6.40 19.41
CA PHE A 441 -10.93 -7.72 19.90
C PHE A 441 -12.03 -8.56 20.56
N GLN A 442 -13.09 -7.96 21.11
CA GLN A 442 -14.24 -8.70 21.65
C GLN A 442 -15.12 -9.29 20.55
N ASP A 443 -15.26 -8.60 19.41
CA ASP A 443 -15.98 -9.08 18.22
C ASP A 443 -15.23 -10.21 17.52
N ILE A 444 -13.92 -10.34 17.78
CA ILE A 444 -13.03 -11.33 17.17
C ILE A 444 -12.88 -12.57 18.05
N LEU A 445 -12.66 -12.39 19.35
CA LEU A 445 -12.40 -13.49 20.30
C LEU A 445 -13.66 -13.95 21.06
N GLY A 446 -14.68 -13.10 21.15
CA GLY A 446 -15.82 -13.29 22.03
C GLY A 446 -15.47 -13.12 23.51
N ARG A 447 -16.48 -13.30 24.37
CA ARG A 447 -16.32 -13.40 25.83
C ARG A 447 -17.29 -14.45 26.37
N PRO A 448 -16.86 -15.42 27.19
CA PRO A 448 -17.77 -16.38 27.81
C PRO A 448 -18.70 -15.67 28.79
N GLY A 449 -19.89 -16.23 29.02
CA GLY A 449 -20.85 -15.69 29.96
C GLY A 449 -20.30 -15.70 31.39
N SER A 450 -20.45 -14.59 32.12
CA SER A 450 -20.01 -14.50 33.51
C SER A 450 -20.74 -15.54 34.37
N SER A 451 -19.97 -16.38 35.07
CA SER A 451 -20.52 -17.38 35.99
C SER A 451 -20.95 -16.74 37.31
N LEU A 452 -21.96 -17.32 37.96
CA LEU A 452 -22.64 -16.83 39.14
C LEU A 452 -22.32 -17.77 40.32
N PRO A 453 -21.27 -17.49 41.12
CA PRO A 453 -20.95 -18.25 42.33
C PRO A 453 -21.80 -17.78 43.51
N VAL A 454 -22.39 -18.74 44.22
CA VAL A 454 -23.18 -18.58 45.45
C VAL A 454 -22.74 -19.60 46.50
N MET A 455 -23.15 -19.41 47.75
CA MET A 455 -22.85 -20.33 48.86
C MET A 455 -24.14 -21.00 49.33
N VAL A 456 -24.29 -22.31 49.09
CA VAL A 456 -25.46 -23.10 49.53
C VAL A 456 -25.03 -23.98 50.71
N ASN A 457 -25.65 -23.78 51.88
CA ASN A 457 -25.34 -24.53 53.11
C ASN A 457 -23.83 -24.56 53.45
N GLY A 458 -23.11 -23.46 53.18
CA GLY A 458 -21.67 -23.34 53.41
C GLY A 458 -20.77 -23.96 52.33
N LYS A 459 -21.33 -24.65 51.33
CA LYS A 459 -20.60 -25.13 50.15
C LYS A 459 -20.76 -24.16 48.97
N ARG A 460 -19.72 -23.95 48.19
CA ARG A 460 -19.77 -23.08 46.99
C ARG A 460 -20.46 -23.80 45.83
N LYS A 461 -21.58 -23.28 45.34
CA LYS A 461 -22.24 -23.72 44.09
C LYS A 461 -22.02 -22.64 43.03
N VAL A 462 -21.76 -23.04 41.78
CA VAL A 462 -21.51 -22.11 40.68
C VAL A 462 -22.47 -22.44 39.54
N PHE A 463 -23.29 -21.45 39.16
CA PHE A 463 -24.03 -21.50 37.91
C PHE A 463 -23.13 -20.95 36.81
N TYR A 464 -22.92 -21.70 35.73
CA TYR A 464 -22.01 -21.32 34.66
C TYR A 464 -22.74 -20.55 33.56
N GLY A 465 -22.10 -19.49 33.04
CA GLY A 465 -22.59 -18.81 31.83
C GLY A 465 -22.31 -19.65 30.59
N THR A 466 -22.98 -19.38 29.47
CA THR A 466 -22.74 -20.15 28.24
C THR A 466 -21.37 -19.80 27.65
N ALA A 467 -20.80 -20.72 26.87
CA ALA A 467 -19.64 -20.42 26.04
C ALA A 467 -19.98 -19.32 25.01
N ALA A 468 -18.96 -18.57 24.59
CA ALA A 468 -19.06 -17.70 23.43
C ALA A 468 -19.10 -18.53 22.14
N GLN A 469 -19.77 -18.01 21.11
CA GLN A 469 -19.62 -18.53 19.75
C GLN A 469 -18.42 -17.83 19.11
N ALA A 470 -17.48 -18.58 18.54
CA ALA A 470 -16.30 -18.02 17.89
C ALA A 470 -16.69 -17.19 16.65
N ALA A 471 -15.91 -16.14 16.35
CA ALA A 471 -16.03 -15.43 15.09
C ALA A 471 -15.67 -16.37 13.92
N SER A 472 -16.26 -16.15 12.75
CA SER A 472 -15.84 -16.82 11.51
C SER A 472 -15.28 -15.82 10.51
N LEU A 473 -14.18 -16.21 9.87
CA LEU A 473 -13.43 -15.38 8.94
C LEU A 473 -13.16 -16.21 7.68
N PHE A 474 -13.68 -15.75 6.54
CA PHE A 474 -13.37 -16.30 5.24
C PHE A 474 -12.68 -15.24 4.39
N ILE A 475 -11.66 -15.64 3.64
CA ILE A 475 -10.94 -14.82 2.66
C ILE A 475 -11.05 -15.55 1.32
N ASN A 476 -11.63 -14.89 0.32
CA ASN A 476 -11.95 -15.46 -0.99
C ASN A 476 -12.73 -16.79 -0.89
N LYS A 477 -13.71 -16.83 0.02
CA LYS A 477 -14.57 -18.00 0.33
C LYS A 477 -13.83 -19.23 0.88
N LYS A 478 -12.61 -19.06 1.40
CA LYS A 478 -11.84 -20.08 2.13
C LYS A 478 -11.65 -19.61 3.57
N GLU A 479 -11.62 -20.54 4.53
CA GLU A 479 -11.37 -20.21 5.93
C GLU A 479 -10.01 -19.51 6.10
N GLY A 480 -10.01 -18.35 6.76
CA GLY A 480 -8.86 -17.44 6.87
C GLY A 480 -8.39 -17.26 8.31
N LYS A 481 -7.10 -16.95 8.50
CA LYS A 481 -6.53 -16.64 9.81
C LYS A 481 -6.42 -15.12 9.98
N LEU A 482 -6.52 -14.65 11.22
CA LEU A 482 -6.33 -13.23 11.56
C LEU A 482 -4.95 -12.69 11.12
N SER A 483 -3.93 -13.56 11.09
CA SER A 483 -2.58 -13.25 10.61
C SER A 483 -2.37 -13.43 9.11
N THR A 484 -3.39 -13.83 8.33
CA THR A 484 -3.28 -13.95 6.87
C THR A 484 -3.08 -12.55 6.27
N VAL A 485 -2.07 -12.41 5.40
CA VAL A 485 -1.86 -11.19 4.61
C VAL A 485 -2.97 -11.08 3.57
N ILE A 486 -3.65 -9.95 3.57
CA ILE A 486 -4.70 -9.58 2.62
C ILE A 486 -4.06 -8.94 1.39
N ASN A 487 -4.54 -9.32 0.20
CA ASN A 487 -4.10 -8.79 -1.08
C ASN A 487 -5.23 -8.01 -1.75
N ALA A 488 -4.88 -7.29 -2.81
CA ALA A 488 -5.84 -6.57 -3.63
C ALA A 488 -6.86 -7.50 -4.30
N GLY A 489 -8.11 -7.06 -4.37
CA GLY A 489 -9.23 -7.84 -4.89
C GLY A 489 -9.84 -8.83 -3.89
N ASP A 490 -9.26 -8.99 -2.70
CA ASP A 490 -9.76 -9.95 -1.71
C ASP A 490 -11.21 -9.64 -1.28
N CYS A 491 -11.98 -10.72 -1.11
CA CYS A 491 -13.32 -10.69 -0.55
C CYS A 491 -13.30 -11.40 0.80
N ILE A 492 -13.46 -10.61 1.88
CA ILE A 492 -13.54 -11.10 3.24
C ILE A 492 -15.00 -11.16 3.68
N ASP A 493 -15.44 -12.33 4.11
CA ASP A 493 -16.70 -12.52 4.82
C ASP A 493 -16.35 -12.75 6.30
N PHE A 494 -16.80 -11.86 7.19
CA PHE A 494 -16.53 -11.91 8.62
C PHE A 494 -17.80 -11.81 9.45
N VAL A 495 -18.06 -12.84 10.26
CA VAL A 495 -19.15 -12.85 11.24
C VAL A 495 -18.54 -12.74 12.65
N PRO A 496 -18.85 -11.68 13.41
CA PRO A 496 -18.39 -11.51 14.78
C PRO A 496 -18.70 -12.69 15.71
N ALA A 497 -17.85 -12.86 16.71
CA ALA A 497 -18.08 -13.73 17.84
C ALA A 497 -19.31 -13.29 18.63
N VAL A 498 -20.18 -14.22 19.01
CA VAL A 498 -21.35 -13.94 19.86
C VAL A 498 -20.94 -14.13 21.32
N PRO A 499 -21.04 -13.11 22.19
CA PRO A 499 -20.77 -13.26 23.62
C PRO A 499 -21.65 -14.34 24.26
N GLY A 500 -21.06 -15.10 25.19
CA GLY A 500 -21.80 -16.07 25.99
C GLY A 500 -22.78 -15.38 26.93
N ILE A 501 -23.94 -16.00 27.14
CA ILE A 501 -25.01 -15.47 27.99
C ILE A 501 -24.56 -15.63 29.47
N PRO A 502 -24.56 -14.55 30.27
CA PRO A 502 -24.32 -14.62 31.71
C PRO A 502 -25.18 -15.67 32.42
N ALA A 503 -24.63 -16.30 33.45
CA ALA A 503 -25.40 -17.18 34.31
C ALA A 503 -26.53 -16.41 35.00
N SER A 504 -27.77 -16.83 34.77
CA SER A 504 -28.95 -16.39 35.51
C SER A 504 -29.52 -17.60 36.23
N ALA A 505 -29.72 -17.48 37.54
CA ALA A 505 -30.35 -18.48 38.37
C ALA A 505 -31.18 -17.79 39.45
N CYS A 506 -32.34 -18.36 39.77
CA CYS A 506 -33.21 -17.96 40.85
C CYS A 506 -33.06 -18.90 42.06
N LEU A 507 -33.64 -18.52 43.19
CA LEU A 507 -33.57 -19.26 44.44
C LEU A 507 -34.12 -20.71 44.32
N GLY A 508 -35.11 -20.93 43.44
CA GLY A 508 -35.65 -22.25 43.09
C GLY A 508 -34.75 -23.13 42.21
N ASP A 509 -33.80 -22.55 41.45
CA ASP A 509 -32.85 -23.33 40.62
C ASP A 509 -31.78 -24.06 41.48
N ILE A 510 -31.87 -23.93 42.80
CA ILE A 510 -31.05 -24.67 43.75
C ILE A 510 -31.76 -25.98 44.10
N GLU A 511 -31.30 -27.06 43.49
CA GLU A 511 -31.48 -28.46 43.89
C GLU A 511 -32.03 -28.68 45.33
N GLY A 512 -33.29 -29.11 45.40
CA GLY A 512 -34.03 -29.36 46.65
C GLY A 512 -34.69 -28.13 47.30
N ALA A 513 -34.67 -26.95 46.66
CA ALA A 513 -35.42 -25.78 47.12
C ALA A 513 -36.94 -26.03 47.18
N ASP A 514 -37.49 -26.75 46.21
CA ASP A 514 -38.93 -27.11 46.15
C ASP A 514 -39.33 -28.15 47.22
N GLU A 515 -38.37 -28.92 47.75
CA GLU A 515 -38.61 -30.00 48.71
C GLU A 515 -38.21 -29.63 50.16
N CYS A 516 -37.76 -28.40 50.39
CA CYS A 516 -37.23 -27.98 51.69
C CYS A 516 -38.32 -27.56 52.69
N LEU A 517 -37.99 -27.62 53.98
CA LEU A 517 -38.81 -27.06 55.07
C LEU A 517 -38.59 -25.55 55.24
N GLU A 518 -37.36 -25.09 55.05
CA GLU A 518 -36.97 -23.68 55.19
C GLU A 518 -35.86 -23.35 54.19
N ILE A 519 -36.06 -22.30 53.38
CA ILE A 519 -35.03 -21.70 52.52
C ILE A 519 -34.88 -20.21 52.82
N THR A 520 -33.64 -19.75 53.00
CA THR A 520 -33.34 -18.34 53.26
C THR A 520 -32.19 -17.86 52.39
N LEU A 521 -32.35 -16.67 51.80
CA LEU A 521 -31.36 -15.95 51.01
C LEU A 521 -30.78 -14.82 51.86
N ASN A 522 -29.47 -14.84 52.09
CA ASN A 522 -28.75 -13.91 52.98
C ASN A 522 -29.38 -13.80 54.38
N GLY A 523 -30.00 -14.88 54.87
CA GLY A 523 -30.68 -14.95 56.18
C GLY A 523 -32.15 -14.50 56.20
N VAL A 524 -32.75 -14.19 55.05
CA VAL A 524 -34.15 -13.76 54.93
C VAL A 524 -34.94 -14.73 54.04
N PHE A 525 -36.18 -15.05 54.40
CA PHE A 525 -37.09 -15.83 53.54
C PHE A 525 -37.47 -15.00 52.31
N MET A 526 -37.31 -15.57 51.11
CA MET A 526 -37.60 -14.92 49.82
C MET A 526 -38.33 -15.90 48.89
N PRO A 527 -39.14 -15.40 47.92
CA PRO A 527 -39.78 -16.26 46.91
C PRO A 527 -38.75 -17.03 46.06
N LEU A 528 -39.13 -18.20 45.55
CA LEU A 528 -38.23 -19.06 44.76
C LEU A 528 -37.84 -18.42 43.41
N GLU A 529 -38.66 -17.51 42.91
CA GLU A 529 -38.45 -16.71 41.70
C GLU A 529 -37.43 -15.58 41.89
N THR A 530 -36.86 -15.41 43.10
CA THR A 530 -35.89 -14.35 43.41
C THR A 530 -34.56 -14.61 42.69
N PRO A 531 -34.07 -13.70 41.81
CA PRO A 531 -32.81 -13.89 41.10
C PRO A 531 -31.60 -13.72 42.03
N LEU A 532 -30.68 -14.68 41.95
CA LEU A 532 -29.46 -14.76 42.76
C LEU A 532 -28.36 -13.83 42.24
N LYS A 533 -27.45 -13.42 43.13
CA LYS A 533 -26.33 -12.52 42.86
C LYS A 533 -25.01 -13.13 43.32
N ILE A 534 -23.91 -12.61 42.74
CA ILE A 534 -22.55 -13.06 43.02
C ILE A 534 -22.26 -12.88 44.52
N GLY A 535 -21.97 -13.99 45.20
CA GLY A 535 -21.68 -14.01 46.64
C GLY A 535 -22.88 -14.21 47.57
N ASP A 536 -24.10 -14.41 47.04
CA ASP A 536 -25.27 -14.71 47.87
C ASP A 536 -25.10 -15.99 48.69
N VAL A 537 -25.60 -15.96 49.94
CA VAL A 537 -25.54 -17.06 50.89
C VAL A 537 -26.94 -17.64 51.11
N ILE A 538 -27.18 -18.83 50.58
CA ILE A 538 -28.42 -19.58 50.72
C ILE A 538 -28.26 -20.63 51.82
N ARG A 539 -29.26 -20.75 52.70
CA ARG A 539 -29.42 -21.88 53.63
C ARG A 539 -30.72 -22.61 53.32
N ILE A 540 -30.63 -23.93 53.18
CA ILE A 540 -31.74 -24.83 52.86
C ILE A 540 -31.80 -25.95 53.90
N ARG A 541 -32.96 -26.13 54.53
CA ARG A 541 -33.21 -27.18 55.52
C ARG A 541 -34.13 -28.24 54.92
N MET A 542 -33.57 -29.40 54.60
CA MET A 542 -34.36 -30.54 54.12
C MET A 542 -35.15 -31.18 55.26
N PRO A 543 -36.31 -31.83 54.98
CA PRO A 543 -36.91 -32.77 55.91
C PRO A 543 -35.95 -33.94 56.18
N LYS A 544 -35.87 -34.40 57.43
CA LYS A 544 -35.15 -35.63 57.74
C LYS A 544 -35.93 -36.82 57.16
N LYS A 545 -35.28 -37.68 56.40
CA LYS A 545 -35.72 -39.08 56.29
C LYS A 545 -35.44 -39.76 57.62
N GLU A 546 -36.35 -40.63 58.05
CA GLU A 546 -36.11 -41.51 59.19
C GLU A 546 -35.24 -42.68 58.72
N GLU A 547 -34.17 -42.94 59.46
CA GLU A 547 -33.30 -44.10 59.22
C GLU A 547 -33.94 -45.31 59.92
N GLU A 548 -34.27 -46.35 59.16
CA GLU A 548 -34.76 -47.61 59.72
C GLU A 548 -33.64 -48.27 60.54
N LYS A 549 -33.98 -48.79 61.73
CA LYS A 549 -33.00 -49.35 62.65
C LYS A 549 -32.74 -50.83 62.34
N GLU A 550 -31.47 -51.20 62.28
CA GLU A 550 -31.06 -52.60 62.42
C GLU A 550 -31.16 -53.01 63.90
N ASP A 551 -31.96 -54.04 64.19
CA ASP A 551 -32.00 -54.67 65.51
C ASP A 551 -30.89 -55.73 65.62
N LEU A 552 -29.97 -55.54 66.57
CA LEU A 552 -28.93 -56.53 66.90
C LEU A 552 -29.48 -57.58 67.86
N GLN A 553 -29.32 -58.86 67.50
CA GLN A 553 -29.35 -59.98 68.45
C GLN A 553 -28.14 -60.89 68.22
N GLU A 554 -27.30 -61.02 69.24
CA GLU A 554 -26.31 -62.08 69.36
C GLU A 554 -27.01 -63.37 69.82
N ASP A 555 -26.60 -64.54 69.32
CA ASP A 555 -25.96 -65.54 70.20
C ASP A 555 -25.32 -66.72 69.47
N ALA A 556 -24.33 -67.33 70.15
CA ALA A 556 -23.76 -68.68 69.95
C ALA A 556 -23.01 -69.05 68.63
N ALA A 557 -21.97 -69.88 68.80
CA ALA A 557 -21.06 -70.33 67.73
C ALA A 557 -20.99 -71.87 67.60
N VAL A 558 -20.56 -72.35 66.43
CA VAL A 558 -20.10 -73.74 66.18
C VAL A 558 -18.88 -73.68 65.24
N GLU A 559 -17.98 -74.65 65.34
CA GLU A 559 -16.68 -74.72 64.65
C GLU A 559 -16.73 -75.31 63.21
N ALA A 560 -15.57 -75.25 62.53
CA ALA A 560 -14.93 -76.34 61.76
C ALA A 560 -14.82 -76.25 60.21
N ASP A 561 -13.57 -76.02 59.78
CA ASP A 561 -12.76 -76.85 58.84
C ASP A 561 -12.86 -76.67 57.29
N GLY A 562 -11.76 -77.01 56.60
CA GLY A 562 -11.55 -76.94 55.13
C GLY A 562 -11.25 -75.52 54.59
N ALA A 563 -10.07 -75.10 54.11
CA ALA A 563 -8.87 -75.74 53.55
C ALA A 563 -9.00 -76.32 52.11
N GLU A 564 -8.46 -75.62 51.10
CA GLU A 564 -7.52 -76.18 50.10
C GLU A 564 -6.83 -75.08 49.22
N HIS A 565 -5.89 -75.49 48.36
CA HIS A 565 -4.94 -74.66 47.59
C HIS A 565 -5.27 -74.51 46.09
N LEU A 566 -4.63 -73.53 45.42
CA LEU A 566 -4.02 -73.49 44.06
C LEU A 566 -4.22 -72.08 43.43
N MET A 567 -3.18 -71.27 43.14
CA MET A 567 -2.26 -71.33 41.97
C MET A 567 -3.01 -71.31 40.62
N TYR A 568 -2.83 -70.35 39.69
CA TYR A 568 -1.61 -69.59 39.29
C TYR A 568 -1.92 -68.15 38.78
N ASP A 569 -0.87 -67.39 38.45
CA ASP A 569 -0.84 -65.99 38.03
C ASP A 569 -1.23 -65.73 36.54
N GLU A 570 -1.73 -64.52 36.22
CA GLU A 570 -1.01 -63.52 35.37
C GLU A 570 -1.79 -62.19 35.21
N ASP A 571 -1.10 -61.09 35.52
CA ASP A 571 -1.18 -59.70 35.00
C ASP A 571 -2.51 -59.08 34.51
N THR A 572 -3.01 -58.07 35.23
CA THR A 572 -2.79 -56.65 34.83
C THR A 572 -3.22 -55.65 35.92
N GLU A 573 -2.30 -54.78 36.35
CA GLU A 573 -2.58 -53.67 37.28
C GLU A 573 -2.97 -52.38 36.51
N VAL A 574 -4.02 -51.70 36.98
CA VAL A 574 -4.11 -50.23 36.98
C VAL A 574 -4.77 -49.84 38.30
N ASP A 575 -3.98 -49.38 39.26
CA ASP A 575 -4.45 -49.13 40.63
C ASP A 575 -5.07 -47.74 40.79
N ASP A 576 -5.97 -47.61 41.77
CA ASP A 576 -6.78 -46.41 42.00
C ASP A 576 -6.07 -45.39 42.92
N ALA A 577 -6.58 -44.15 42.98
CA ALA A 577 -5.98 -43.07 43.78
C ALA A 577 -6.75 -42.75 45.06
N ALA A 578 -6.08 -42.68 46.22
CA ALA A 578 -6.57 -41.99 47.43
C ALA A 578 -5.47 -41.75 48.50
N ALA A 579 -5.73 -40.78 49.40
CA ALA A 579 -5.02 -40.42 50.64
C ALA A 579 -3.54 -39.95 50.48
N GLU A 580 -3.11 -38.77 50.91
CA GLU A 580 -3.29 -38.02 52.19
C GLU A 580 -2.68 -38.69 53.43
N ASP A 581 -1.64 -38.06 53.99
CA ASP A 581 -1.42 -38.00 55.45
C ASP A 581 -0.60 -36.73 55.83
N PHE A 582 -0.43 -36.47 57.13
CA PHE A 582 -0.36 -35.11 57.70
C PHE A 582 0.91 -34.80 58.56
N TRP A 583 1.00 -33.57 59.12
CA TRP A 583 2.03 -33.04 60.08
C TRP A 583 3.42 -32.71 59.46
N ILE A 584 4.30 -31.81 59.94
CA ILE A 584 4.50 -30.95 61.15
C ILE A 584 5.06 -29.58 60.64
N ASP A 585 4.90 -28.33 61.14
CA ASP A 585 4.41 -27.61 62.35
C ASP A 585 5.50 -26.88 63.20
N ASP A 586 5.10 -25.90 64.03
CA ASP A 586 5.81 -25.08 65.07
C ASP A 586 6.82 -23.91 64.73
N THR A 587 6.41 -22.68 65.11
CA THR A 587 7.20 -21.52 65.66
C THR A 587 8.18 -20.68 64.78
N ASP A 588 8.51 -19.39 65.04
CA ASP A 588 8.19 -18.48 66.18
C ASP A 588 8.17 -16.95 65.79
N ALA A 589 7.66 -16.08 66.68
CA ALA A 589 7.76 -14.59 66.82
C ALA A 589 7.62 -13.64 65.58
N VAL A 590 6.79 -12.58 65.47
CA VAL A 590 6.09 -11.61 66.38
C VAL A 590 6.88 -10.34 66.78
N GLU A 591 6.52 -9.17 66.19
CA GLU A 591 6.43 -7.78 66.73
C GLU A 591 6.25 -6.76 65.56
N ASN A 592 5.74 -5.53 65.69
CA ASN A 592 4.59 -4.98 66.43
C ASN A 592 4.15 -3.62 65.79
N VAL A 593 2.97 -3.06 66.12
CA VAL A 593 2.44 -1.78 65.57
C VAL A 593 2.13 -0.77 66.68
N PRO A 594 2.11 0.56 66.40
CA PRO A 594 0.95 1.36 66.85
C PRO A 594 0.50 2.49 65.88
N SER A 595 -0.69 3.07 66.13
CA SER A 595 -1.41 4.03 65.26
C SER A 595 -2.28 5.05 66.03
N GLU A 596 -2.39 6.30 65.53
CA GLU A 596 -3.25 7.45 65.97
C GLU A 596 -3.05 8.62 64.94
N ALA A 597 -3.82 9.70 64.73
CA ALA A 597 -5.14 10.24 65.19
C ALA A 597 -5.60 11.36 64.18
N LEU A 598 -6.77 12.03 64.21
CA LEU A 598 -8.18 11.68 64.44
C LEU A 598 -9.13 12.84 63.98
N LEU A 599 -10.30 12.51 63.40
CA LEU A 599 -11.58 13.26 63.41
C LEU A 599 -11.75 14.71 62.85
N LYS A 600 -12.67 14.86 61.85
CA LYS A 600 -13.77 15.88 61.65
C LYS A 600 -13.92 16.32 60.17
N LYS A 601 -15.09 16.69 59.61
CA LYS A 601 -16.53 16.44 59.85
C LYS A 601 -17.33 16.99 58.64
N ASN A 602 -18.38 16.31 58.17
CA ASN A 602 -19.48 16.84 57.30
C ASN A 602 -20.62 17.46 58.17
N PRO A 603 -21.75 18.00 57.65
CA PRO A 603 -22.36 18.04 56.28
C PRO A 603 -22.60 19.51 55.77
N GLU A 604 -23.39 19.88 54.73
CA GLU A 604 -24.86 19.82 54.46
C GLU A 604 -25.15 20.33 53.00
N THR A 605 -25.88 19.66 52.09
CA THR A 605 -27.34 19.40 51.83
C THR A 605 -28.08 20.39 50.91
N ASP A 606 -29.08 19.86 50.15
CA ASP A 606 -30.05 20.51 49.24
C ASP A 606 -29.55 21.27 47.98
N GLY A 607 -30.32 21.41 46.89
CA GLY A 607 -31.60 20.75 46.56
C GLY A 607 -32.47 21.49 45.51
N ARG A 608 -33.14 20.74 44.61
CA ARG A 608 -34.12 21.17 43.58
C ARG A 608 -33.57 22.01 42.39
N ALA A 609 -34.32 22.32 41.32
CA ALA A 609 -35.09 21.52 40.35
C ALA A 609 -36.13 22.38 39.58
N LEU A 610 -36.15 22.23 38.24
CA LEU A 610 -37.26 22.48 37.27
C LEU A 610 -37.65 23.92 36.83
N LYS A 611 -38.21 23.93 35.60
CA LYS A 611 -38.88 25.00 34.81
C LYS A 611 -37.97 26.01 34.10
N GLU A 612 -38.05 26.20 32.77
CA GLU A 612 -39.17 26.51 31.85
C GLU A 612 -39.71 27.95 31.96
N GLU A 613 -39.46 28.79 30.96
CA GLU A 613 -40.53 29.24 30.04
C GLU A 613 -39.98 29.92 28.77
N GLN A 614 -40.88 30.31 27.85
CA GLN A 614 -40.60 30.84 26.50
C GLN A 614 -40.62 32.38 26.45
N LYS A 615 -39.91 32.99 25.48
CA LYS A 615 -40.54 33.81 24.41
C LYS A 615 -39.56 34.35 23.36
N SER A 616 -40.12 34.74 22.22
CA SER A 616 -39.46 35.14 20.99
C SER A 616 -39.61 36.64 20.69
N ALA A 617 -38.61 37.22 20.01
CA ALA A 617 -38.72 38.43 19.19
C ALA A 617 -37.54 38.52 18.19
N GLN A 618 -37.74 39.20 17.06
CA GLN A 618 -36.73 39.48 16.04
C GLN A 618 -36.14 40.89 16.25
N PHE A 619 -34.92 41.17 15.77
CA PHE A 619 -34.62 42.11 14.66
C PHE A 619 -33.11 42.40 14.46
N ILE A 620 -32.72 42.43 13.17
CA ILE A 620 -31.62 43.15 12.46
C ILE A 620 -30.62 43.99 13.30
N GLU A 621 -29.30 43.80 13.14
CA GLU A 621 -28.40 44.64 12.27
C GLU A 621 -26.93 44.13 12.22
N GLU A 622 -26.11 44.67 11.31
CA GLU A 622 -24.69 44.36 11.10
C GLU A 622 -23.74 45.05 12.11
N VAL A 623 -22.56 44.46 12.36
CA VAL A 623 -21.44 45.16 13.05
C VAL A 623 -20.10 44.91 12.33
N ARG A 624 -19.29 45.96 12.21
CA ARG A 624 -17.99 45.97 11.50
C ARG A 624 -16.81 45.52 12.38
N PRO A 625 -15.69 45.04 11.79
CA PRO A 625 -14.54 44.52 12.53
C PRO A 625 -13.72 45.59 13.27
N VAL A 626 -13.08 45.18 14.36
CA VAL A 626 -12.21 46.00 15.22
C VAL A 626 -10.72 45.73 14.91
N LYS A 627 -9.87 46.77 14.95
CA LYS A 627 -8.42 46.66 14.78
C LYS A 627 -7.72 46.26 16.10
N PRO A 628 -6.70 45.38 16.07
CA PRO A 628 -5.71 45.27 17.15
C PRO A 628 -4.81 46.52 17.24
N ALA A 629 -4.21 46.73 18.41
CA ALA A 629 -3.26 47.83 18.67
C ALA A 629 -1.79 47.38 18.60
N ALA A 630 -0.86 48.34 18.54
CA ALA A 630 0.58 48.10 18.50
C ALA A 630 1.22 48.03 19.90
N LEU A 631 2.37 47.37 19.99
CA LEU A 631 3.26 47.32 21.16
C LEU A 631 4.72 47.45 20.69
N GLU A 632 5.48 48.33 21.34
CA GLU A 632 6.92 48.56 21.08
C GLU A 632 7.81 47.60 21.91
N PRO A 633 9.04 47.25 21.47
CA PRO A 633 9.88 46.25 22.12
C PRO A 633 11.11 46.82 22.87
N GLU A 634 11.49 46.18 23.99
CA GLU A 634 12.83 46.29 24.58
C GLU A 634 13.51 44.93 24.73
N SER A 635 14.78 44.83 24.30
CA SER A 635 15.83 43.91 24.82
C SER A 635 17.12 44.04 23.98
N THR A 636 17.74 45.22 24.08
CA THR A 636 18.89 45.64 23.26
C THR A 636 20.20 44.96 23.67
N ALA A 637 20.35 43.66 23.37
CA ALA A 637 21.55 42.88 23.74
C ALA A 637 22.18 42.06 22.60
N ARG A 638 21.40 41.47 21.68
CA ARG A 638 21.92 40.57 20.62
C ARG A 638 22.25 41.25 19.28
N ARG A 639 22.04 42.57 19.15
CA ARG A 639 22.13 43.27 17.85
C ARG A 639 23.56 43.64 17.40
N MET A 640 24.53 43.69 18.33
CA MET A 640 25.93 44.07 18.02
C MET A 640 26.81 42.94 17.47
N GLN A 641 26.46 41.66 17.66
CA GLN A 641 27.26 40.55 17.12
C GLN A 641 26.94 40.18 15.66
N VAL A 642 25.84 40.72 15.11
CA VAL A 642 25.40 40.44 13.74
C VAL A 642 25.88 41.50 12.75
N THR A 643 26.03 42.76 13.18
CA THR A 643 26.49 43.87 12.33
C THR A 643 27.88 43.63 11.77
N ASP A 644 28.79 43.15 12.61
CA ASP A 644 30.21 43.05 12.29
C ASP A 644 30.46 41.85 11.36
N ALA A 645 29.74 40.74 11.57
CA ALA A 645 29.75 39.59 10.68
C ALA A 645 29.19 39.91 9.28
N VAL A 646 28.15 40.74 9.18
CA VAL A 646 27.60 41.19 7.89
C VAL A 646 28.57 42.12 7.17
N ALA A 647 29.32 42.96 7.89
CA ALA A 647 30.35 43.82 7.30
C ALA A 647 31.53 43.00 6.72
N ASP A 648 32.04 42.02 7.46
CA ASP A 648 33.18 41.19 7.02
C ASP A 648 32.83 40.31 5.80
N ILE A 649 31.61 39.76 5.75
CA ILE A 649 31.09 39.05 4.57
C ILE A 649 31.02 39.99 3.37
N LYS A 650 30.53 41.23 3.55
CA LYS A 650 30.38 42.17 2.44
C LYS A 650 31.73 42.61 1.86
N ASN A 651 32.72 42.88 2.70
CA ASN A 651 34.10 43.17 2.28
C ASN A 651 34.72 42.00 1.49
N ARG A 652 34.49 40.75 1.93
CA ARG A 652 34.97 39.56 1.20
C ARG A 652 34.33 39.39 -0.17
N VAL A 653 33.03 39.70 -0.31
CA VAL A 653 32.34 39.66 -1.60
C VAL A 653 32.85 40.74 -2.56
N GLU A 654 33.13 41.96 -2.07
CA GLU A 654 33.73 43.02 -2.91
C GLU A 654 35.17 42.68 -3.31
N HIS A 655 35.99 42.10 -2.42
CA HIS A 655 37.35 41.67 -2.75
C HIS A 655 37.38 40.58 -3.84
N ALA A 656 36.54 39.55 -3.70
CA ALA A 656 36.41 38.48 -4.69
C ALA A 656 35.91 38.98 -6.06
N LYS A 657 35.07 40.03 -6.06
CA LYS A 657 34.60 40.65 -7.31
C LYS A 657 35.69 41.45 -8.01
N ASN A 658 36.49 42.20 -7.27
CA ASN A 658 37.62 42.96 -7.81
C ASN A 658 38.73 42.04 -8.36
N GLU A 659 38.96 40.88 -7.72
CA GLU A 659 39.88 39.85 -8.24
C GLU A 659 39.40 39.22 -9.56
N ALA A 660 38.08 39.07 -9.74
CA ALA A 660 37.51 38.56 -10.99
C ALA A 660 37.61 39.57 -12.14
N GLU A 661 37.39 40.86 -11.89
CA GLU A 661 37.49 41.92 -12.91
C GLU A 661 38.95 42.22 -13.31
N ALA A 662 39.93 41.93 -12.46
CA ALA A 662 41.36 42.07 -12.76
C ALA A 662 41.93 41.02 -13.74
N ALA A 663 41.18 39.96 -14.07
CA ALA A 663 41.69 38.81 -14.81
C ALA A 663 41.58 38.91 -16.36
N VAL A 664 41.03 40.00 -16.92
CA VAL A 664 40.65 40.06 -18.36
C VAL A 664 41.17 41.32 -19.08
N THR A 665 42.49 41.54 -19.09
CA THR A 665 43.15 42.50 -20.02
C THR A 665 44.61 42.15 -20.33
N GLU A 666 44.90 41.68 -21.54
CA GLU A 666 45.92 42.27 -22.44
C GLU A 666 45.79 41.74 -23.89
N PRO A 667 46.23 42.49 -24.93
CA PRO A 667 45.98 42.15 -26.34
C PRO A 667 47.20 41.62 -27.11
N VAL A 668 46.97 40.78 -28.13
CA VAL A 668 47.97 40.41 -29.16
C VAL A 668 47.35 40.58 -30.55
N ALA A 669 48.13 41.07 -31.52
CA ALA A 669 47.64 41.51 -32.83
C ALA A 669 48.44 40.96 -34.02
N LEU A 670 47.81 41.01 -35.21
CA LEU A 670 48.38 40.73 -36.55
C LEU A 670 48.69 39.24 -36.83
N LYS A 671 48.59 38.72 -38.07
CA LYS A 671 48.52 39.36 -39.41
C LYS A 671 47.40 38.77 -40.30
N ARG A 672 46.98 39.53 -41.31
CA ARG A 672 46.22 39.03 -42.48
C ARG A 672 47.16 38.39 -43.51
N ASN A 673 46.62 37.49 -44.33
CA ASN A 673 47.05 37.27 -45.73
C ASN A 673 45.81 36.91 -46.59
N THR A 674 45.91 36.94 -47.92
CA THR A 674 44.78 37.14 -48.84
C THR A 674 44.71 36.17 -50.02
N ILE A 675 43.64 36.30 -50.84
CA ILE A 675 43.43 35.81 -52.24
C ILE A 675 42.86 34.37 -52.35
N PRO A 676 41.94 34.03 -53.31
CA PRO A 676 41.07 34.84 -54.20
C PRO A 676 39.54 34.55 -54.05
N PRO A 677 38.65 35.31 -54.72
CA PRO A 677 37.26 34.92 -54.98
C PRO A 677 37.11 34.14 -56.32
N SER A 678 36.07 33.30 -56.43
CA SER A 678 35.62 32.65 -57.67
C SER A 678 34.27 33.19 -58.16
N GLN A 679 33.98 33.02 -59.46
CA GLN A 679 32.94 33.77 -60.19
C GLN A 679 31.50 33.23 -60.02
N PRO A 680 30.47 34.08 -60.22
CA PRO A 680 29.06 33.66 -60.28
C PRO A 680 28.66 33.13 -61.68
N PRO A 681 27.64 32.25 -61.78
CA PRO A 681 26.96 31.96 -63.04
C PRO A 681 26.12 33.15 -63.54
N GLN A 682 25.89 33.23 -64.84
CA GLN A 682 25.12 34.32 -65.48
C GLN A 682 23.67 33.90 -65.79
N PHE A 683 22.78 34.90 -65.91
CA PHE A 683 21.47 34.72 -66.52
C PHE A 683 21.57 34.34 -68.01
N VAL A 684 20.63 33.53 -68.47
CA VAL A 684 20.16 33.50 -69.86
C VAL A 684 18.63 33.63 -69.81
N THR A 685 18.06 34.38 -70.74
CA THR A 685 16.63 34.72 -70.82
C THR A 685 16.02 34.19 -72.12
N GLU A 686 14.69 34.31 -72.24
CA GLU A 686 13.91 34.16 -73.48
C GLU A 686 13.77 32.72 -74.04
N LYS A 687 12.70 32.38 -74.77
CA LYS A 687 11.27 32.77 -74.68
C LYS A 687 10.42 31.85 -75.58
N ASP A 688 9.10 32.03 -75.53
CA ASP A 688 8.12 31.73 -76.58
C ASP A 688 8.16 30.33 -77.26
N ARG A 689 7.14 29.50 -76.96
CA ARG A 689 6.19 29.09 -78.02
C ARG A 689 4.84 28.65 -77.46
N GLN A 690 3.79 28.98 -78.22
CA GLN A 690 2.38 28.75 -77.92
C GLN A 690 1.82 27.54 -78.70
N GLU A 691 0.69 27.06 -78.17
CA GLU A 691 -0.49 26.56 -78.90
C GLU A 691 -0.49 25.19 -79.61
N ASP A 692 -1.67 24.55 -79.48
CA ASP A 692 -2.35 23.60 -80.37
C ASP A 692 -1.72 22.21 -80.65
N HIS A 693 -2.50 21.12 -80.68
CA HIS A 693 -3.93 20.99 -81.05
C HIS A 693 -4.79 20.04 -80.19
N SER A 694 -6.09 20.10 -80.47
CA SER A 694 -7.24 19.37 -79.92
C SER A 694 -7.34 17.86 -80.23
N ILE A 695 -7.99 17.14 -79.31
CA ILE A 695 -9.03 16.09 -79.49
C ILE A 695 -8.78 14.96 -80.52
N GLY A 696 -8.88 13.72 -80.04
CA GLY A 696 -9.17 12.54 -80.87
C GLY A 696 -9.80 11.41 -80.05
N ASP A 697 -11.09 11.12 -80.26
CA ASP A 697 -11.74 9.91 -79.75
C ASP A 697 -11.21 8.66 -80.46
N GLY A 698 -11.11 7.54 -79.74
CA GLY A 698 -10.52 6.30 -80.27
C GLY A 698 -10.75 5.07 -79.41
N GLN A 699 -11.99 4.57 -79.35
CA GLN A 699 -12.24 3.19 -78.91
C GLN A 699 -11.65 2.21 -79.94
N LEU A 700 -10.96 1.17 -79.46
CA LEU A 700 -10.94 -0.16 -80.10
C LEU A 700 -10.53 -1.23 -79.08
N GLU A 701 -10.72 -2.49 -79.44
CA GLU A 701 -11.02 -3.58 -78.49
C GLU A 701 -9.83 -4.49 -78.09
N LEU A 702 -10.04 -5.14 -76.94
CA LEU A 702 -9.51 -6.44 -76.49
C LEU A 702 -8.20 -7.00 -77.11
N ASP A 703 -7.22 -7.25 -76.23
CA ASP A 703 -6.44 -8.50 -76.28
C ASP A 703 -6.37 -9.12 -74.87
N LEU A 704 -6.41 -10.46 -74.79
CA LEU A 704 -6.61 -11.24 -73.56
C LEU A 704 -5.29 -11.81 -73.02
N GLY A 705 -4.39 -10.93 -72.61
CA GLY A 705 -3.13 -11.29 -71.97
C GLY A 705 -3.32 -11.91 -70.57
N MET A 706 -3.32 -13.25 -70.47
CA MET A 706 -3.42 -13.94 -69.17
C MET A 706 -2.16 -13.79 -68.29
N GLY A 707 -2.13 -12.74 -67.47
CA GLY A 707 -1.23 -12.61 -66.33
C GLY A 707 -1.68 -13.46 -65.13
N ARG A 708 -0.75 -14.16 -64.47
CA ARG A 708 -1.05 -15.00 -63.31
C ARG A 708 -1.45 -14.18 -62.08
N LEU A 709 -2.63 -14.47 -61.53
CA LEU A 709 -2.94 -14.23 -60.12
C LEU A 709 -2.49 -15.45 -59.31
N GLU A 710 -1.60 -15.27 -58.34
CA GLU A 710 -1.40 -16.27 -57.29
C GLU A 710 -2.51 -16.14 -56.24
N ARG A 711 -3.04 -17.27 -55.76
CA ARG A 711 -4.06 -17.36 -54.71
C ARG A 711 -3.81 -18.57 -53.80
N PRO A 712 -4.42 -18.63 -52.60
CA PRO A 712 -3.88 -19.41 -51.48
C PRO A 712 -3.91 -20.93 -51.66
N ALA A 713 -3.05 -21.61 -50.90
CA ALA A 713 -3.13 -23.05 -50.71
C ALA A 713 -4.25 -23.41 -49.71
N GLU A 714 -5.13 -24.32 -50.12
CA GLU A 714 -6.24 -24.87 -49.31
C GLU A 714 -6.16 -26.42 -49.23
N PRO A 715 -7.00 -27.10 -48.42
CA PRO A 715 -6.51 -28.17 -47.54
C PRO A 715 -6.47 -29.57 -48.16
N LYS A 716 -5.72 -30.47 -47.49
CA LYS A 716 -5.73 -31.91 -47.77
C LYS A 716 -6.90 -32.64 -47.05
N PRO A 717 -7.43 -33.72 -47.64
CA PRO A 717 -8.65 -34.39 -47.17
C PRO A 717 -8.42 -35.29 -45.94
N PRO A 718 -9.50 -35.65 -45.20
CA PRO A 718 -9.40 -36.47 -44.00
C PRO A 718 -9.16 -37.96 -44.31
N SER A 719 -8.30 -38.60 -43.52
CA SER A 719 -8.16 -40.06 -43.50
C SER A 719 -9.19 -40.72 -42.57
N THR A 720 -9.56 -41.96 -42.90
CA THR A 720 -10.64 -42.71 -42.25
C THR A 720 -10.26 -43.27 -40.87
N LYS A 721 -11.27 -43.47 -40.01
CA LYS A 721 -11.14 -44.20 -38.75
C LYS A 721 -10.82 -45.68 -39.00
N GLU A 722 -9.82 -46.22 -38.32
CA GLU A 722 -9.71 -47.65 -38.01
C GLU A 722 -9.89 -47.87 -36.50
N ALA A 723 -10.21 -49.11 -36.11
CA ALA A 723 -10.67 -49.42 -34.76
C ALA A 723 -9.53 -49.56 -33.75
N THR A 724 -9.77 -49.12 -32.51
CA THR A 724 -8.87 -49.32 -31.37
C THR A 724 -8.72 -50.81 -31.02
N PRO A 725 -7.49 -51.35 -30.89
CA PRO A 725 -7.30 -52.64 -30.24
C PRO A 725 -7.69 -52.55 -28.74
N PRO A 726 -8.04 -53.67 -28.09
CA PRO A 726 -8.50 -53.67 -26.71
C PRO A 726 -7.41 -53.21 -25.73
N TYR A 727 -7.82 -52.44 -24.71
CA TYR A 727 -6.97 -51.93 -23.65
C TYR A 727 -6.34 -53.07 -22.83
N VAL A 728 -5.02 -53.20 -22.92
CA VAL A 728 -4.20 -53.94 -21.95
C VAL A 728 -3.71 -52.93 -20.91
N PRO A 729 -3.98 -53.11 -19.61
CA PRO A 729 -3.50 -52.19 -18.59
C PRO A 729 -1.97 -52.22 -18.53
N GLN A 730 -1.32 -51.12 -18.88
CA GLN A 730 0.09 -50.92 -18.54
C GLN A 730 0.20 -50.45 -17.07
N PRO A 731 1.23 -50.87 -16.32
CA PRO A 731 1.39 -50.46 -14.92
C PRO A 731 1.50 -48.94 -14.79
N THR A 732 0.85 -48.38 -13.76
CA THR A 732 0.99 -46.97 -13.39
C THR A 732 2.47 -46.65 -13.15
N PRO A 733 3.01 -45.54 -13.70
CA PRO A 733 4.38 -45.14 -13.39
C PRO A 733 4.49 -44.86 -11.88
N ALA A 734 5.43 -45.53 -11.21
CA ALA A 734 5.73 -45.27 -9.81
C ALA A 734 6.20 -43.81 -9.62
N PRO A 735 5.89 -43.16 -8.49
CA PRO A 735 6.32 -41.78 -8.26
C PRO A 735 7.85 -41.67 -8.28
N THR A 736 8.35 -40.72 -9.08
CA THR A 736 9.78 -40.39 -9.13
C THR A 736 10.28 -40.04 -7.73
N PRO A 737 11.40 -40.60 -7.25
CA PRO A 737 11.89 -40.31 -5.91
C PRO A 737 12.17 -38.82 -5.72
N ALA A 738 11.75 -38.26 -4.58
CA ALA A 738 12.19 -36.94 -4.16
C ALA A 738 13.72 -36.92 -4.03
N MET A 739 14.36 -35.81 -4.42
CA MET A 739 15.78 -35.61 -4.14
C MET A 739 16.00 -35.64 -2.62
N PRO A 740 17.09 -36.27 -2.12
CA PRO A 740 17.30 -36.39 -0.68
C PRO A 740 17.50 -35.01 -0.05
N VAL A 741 16.50 -34.58 0.72
CA VAL A 741 16.64 -33.40 1.59
C VAL A 741 17.79 -33.68 2.55
N GLY A 742 18.85 -32.87 2.46
CA GLY A 742 20.02 -33.03 3.33
C GLY A 742 19.64 -32.73 4.78
N ASN A 743 19.48 -33.76 5.61
CA ASN A 743 19.15 -33.59 7.03
C ASN A 743 20.32 -32.93 7.76
N ILE A 744 20.03 -31.88 8.52
CA ILE A 744 20.95 -31.28 9.47
C ILE A 744 20.96 -32.14 10.74
N LEU A 745 22.17 -32.46 11.22
CA LEU A 745 22.37 -33.14 12.50
C LEU A 745 22.66 -32.11 13.60
N PHE A 746 21.98 -32.26 14.72
CA PHE A 746 22.25 -31.60 16.00
C PHE A 746 22.50 -32.66 17.08
N GLN A 747 23.19 -32.28 18.15
CA GLN A 747 23.15 -32.98 19.43
C GLN A 747 22.15 -32.23 20.31
N LEU A 748 21.13 -32.90 20.86
CA LEU A 748 20.16 -32.34 21.80
C LEU A 748 20.09 -33.23 23.04
N ASN A 749 20.40 -32.69 24.22
CA ASN A 749 20.45 -33.43 25.50
C ASN A 749 21.26 -34.74 25.38
N GLY A 750 22.43 -34.67 24.72
CA GLY A 750 23.32 -35.80 24.46
C GLY A 750 22.84 -36.81 23.41
N SER A 751 21.69 -36.57 22.77
CA SER A 751 21.09 -37.44 21.76
C SER A 751 21.16 -36.85 20.34
N PRO A 752 21.47 -37.63 19.29
CA PRO A 752 21.58 -37.13 17.92
C PRO A 752 20.21 -36.86 17.28
N LEU A 753 19.83 -35.59 17.17
CA LEU A 753 18.60 -35.12 16.52
C LEU A 753 18.85 -34.81 15.04
N ARG A 754 18.12 -35.46 14.13
CA ARG A 754 18.18 -35.18 12.68
C ARG A 754 16.92 -34.45 12.23
N LEU A 755 17.07 -33.24 11.71
CA LEU A 755 15.98 -32.43 11.15
C LEU A 755 16.19 -32.22 9.64
N PRO A 756 15.13 -32.21 8.80
CA PRO A 756 15.26 -31.85 7.39
C PRO A 756 15.69 -30.39 7.25
N ARG A 757 16.29 -30.00 6.13
CA ARG A 757 16.46 -28.56 5.82
C ARG A 757 15.09 -27.94 5.58
N LYS A 758 14.84 -26.76 6.18
CA LYS A 758 13.60 -25.99 5.96
C LYS A 758 13.47 -25.67 4.47
N GLU A 759 12.27 -25.83 3.91
CA GLU A 759 12.03 -25.77 2.46
C GLU A 759 12.37 -24.41 1.84
N ASN A 760 12.31 -23.34 2.65
CA ASN A 760 12.71 -21.97 2.29
C ASN A 760 14.22 -21.68 2.44
N GLY A 761 15.06 -22.69 2.70
CA GLY A 761 16.49 -22.51 3.00
C GLY A 761 16.80 -21.86 4.36
N GLY A 762 15.76 -21.59 5.16
CA GLY A 762 15.89 -20.98 6.47
C GLY A 762 16.66 -21.85 7.45
N SER A 763 17.39 -21.21 8.37
CA SER A 763 18.14 -21.91 9.42
C SER A 763 17.26 -22.28 10.61
N TYR A 764 17.75 -23.22 11.43
CA TYR A 764 17.18 -23.52 12.73
C TYR A 764 17.65 -22.52 13.79
N TYR A 765 16.78 -22.26 14.76
CA TYR A 765 17.01 -21.44 15.94
C TYR A 765 16.81 -22.27 17.20
N LEU A 766 17.36 -21.84 18.33
CA LEU A 766 17.26 -22.56 19.60
C LEU A 766 15.79 -22.81 20.02
N MET A 767 14.89 -21.86 19.77
CA MET A 767 13.45 -22.03 19.98
C MET A 767 12.85 -23.20 19.17
N ASP A 768 13.31 -23.47 17.95
CA ASP A 768 12.80 -24.57 17.10
C ASP A 768 13.08 -25.95 17.73
N LEU A 769 14.06 -26.05 18.64
CA LEU A 769 14.45 -27.30 19.29
C LEU A 769 13.76 -27.55 20.63
N LEU A 770 13.08 -26.55 21.21
CA LEU A 770 12.33 -26.71 22.47
C LEU A 770 11.27 -27.82 22.36
N GLN A 771 10.55 -27.91 21.24
CA GLN A 771 9.54 -28.95 21.01
C GLN A 771 10.12 -30.38 20.96
N TYR A 772 11.44 -30.52 20.75
CA TYR A 772 12.14 -31.81 20.76
C TYR A 772 12.85 -32.09 22.11
N SER A 773 12.80 -31.18 23.07
CA SER A 773 13.42 -31.34 24.41
C SER A 773 12.64 -32.25 25.37
N GLY A 774 11.34 -32.46 25.10
CA GLY A 774 10.42 -33.17 26.00
C GLY A 774 9.85 -32.33 27.15
N ILE A 775 10.27 -31.06 27.33
CA ILE A 775 9.72 -30.18 28.37
C ILE A 775 8.31 -29.69 28.00
N ASN A 776 7.37 -29.79 28.95
CA ASN A 776 6.01 -29.29 28.77
C ASN A 776 5.94 -27.76 29.03
N LEU A 777 6.17 -26.97 27.98
CA LEU A 777 6.15 -25.51 28.03
C LEU A 777 4.83 -24.89 28.54
N ASN A 778 3.72 -25.63 28.52
CA ASN A 778 2.42 -25.16 29.03
C ASN A 778 2.28 -25.30 30.55
N ASN A 779 3.16 -26.06 31.21
CA ASN A 779 3.18 -26.23 32.67
C ASN A 779 4.60 -26.64 33.16
N PRO A 780 5.60 -25.74 33.09
CA PRO A 780 6.95 -26.02 33.55
C PRO A 780 7.00 -26.21 35.07
N LYS A 781 7.78 -27.19 35.52
CA LYS A 781 7.99 -27.55 36.94
C LYS A 781 9.31 -27.02 37.51
N GLY A 782 10.02 -26.20 36.74
CA GLY A 782 11.30 -25.62 37.12
C GLY A 782 11.71 -24.46 36.18
N THR A 783 12.93 -23.98 36.35
CA THR A 783 13.53 -22.99 35.45
C THR A 783 14.22 -23.73 34.30
N ILE A 784 13.89 -23.35 33.06
CA ILE A 784 14.50 -23.94 31.86
C ILE A 784 15.85 -23.26 31.61
N GLU A 785 16.94 -24.02 31.76
CA GLU A 785 18.26 -23.61 31.28
C GLU A 785 18.45 -24.04 29.82
N LEU A 786 19.01 -23.12 29.03
CA LEU A 786 19.34 -23.31 27.63
C LEU A 786 20.85 -23.10 27.45
N THR A 787 21.54 -24.05 26.86
CA THR A 787 22.94 -23.88 26.43
C THR A 787 23.15 -24.39 25.01
N VAL A 788 24.11 -23.79 24.31
CA VAL A 788 24.56 -24.18 22.97
C VAL A 788 26.08 -24.24 22.99
N ASN A 789 26.64 -25.40 22.70
CA ASN A 789 28.06 -25.74 22.77
C ASN A 789 28.70 -25.46 24.15
N GLY A 790 27.90 -25.56 25.22
CA GLY A 790 28.31 -25.34 26.61
C GLY A 790 28.13 -23.91 27.13
N GLU A 791 27.83 -22.94 26.27
CA GLU A 791 27.59 -21.54 26.64
C GLU A 791 26.08 -21.23 26.76
N PRO A 792 25.66 -20.26 27.60
CA PRO A 792 24.25 -19.86 27.73
C PRO A 792 23.61 -19.46 26.40
N GLY A 793 22.51 -20.13 26.04
CA GLY A 793 21.86 -20.01 24.74
C GLY A 793 20.67 -19.05 24.74
N MET A 794 20.53 -18.23 23.69
CA MET A 794 19.37 -17.34 23.51
C MET A 794 18.29 -17.98 22.63
N PHE A 795 17.01 -17.78 22.91
CA PHE A 795 15.90 -18.35 22.11
C PHE A 795 15.99 -18.09 20.59
N GLN A 796 16.45 -16.89 20.20
CA GLN A 796 16.66 -16.47 18.80
C GLN A 796 18.08 -16.78 18.27
N GLN A 797 18.87 -17.59 18.96
CA GLN A 797 20.21 -17.98 18.52
C GLN A 797 20.13 -18.94 17.33
N LYS A 798 20.79 -18.55 16.24
CA LYS A 798 20.88 -19.32 14.99
C LYS A 798 21.83 -20.50 15.15
N LEU A 799 21.32 -21.71 15.00
CA LEU A 799 22.06 -22.96 15.14
C LEU A 799 22.76 -23.37 13.83
N ARG A 800 23.77 -24.24 13.96
CA ARG A 800 24.62 -24.78 12.89
C ARG A 800 24.63 -26.31 12.94
N GLU A 801 24.89 -26.92 11.79
CA GLU A 801 25.05 -28.37 11.66
C GLU A 801 26.22 -28.85 12.54
N GLY A 802 25.93 -29.74 13.49
CA GLY A 802 26.87 -30.23 14.50
C GLY A 802 26.83 -29.55 15.87
N ASP A 803 26.02 -28.50 16.08
CA ASP A 803 25.90 -27.86 17.40
C ASP A 803 25.37 -28.84 18.46
N SER A 804 25.84 -28.67 19.71
CA SER A 804 25.41 -29.41 20.89
C SER A 804 24.57 -28.53 21.82
N ILE A 805 23.27 -28.78 21.81
CA ILE A 805 22.27 -28.04 22.57
C ILE A 805 21.90 -28.84 23.82
N THR A 806 21.83 -28.17 24.97
CA THR A 806 21.21 -28.71 26.19
C THR A 806 20.04 -27.83 26.60
N ILE A 807 18.89 -28.45 26.82
CA ILE A 807 17.62 -27.84 27.24
C ILE A 807 17.13 -28.66 28.44
N GLU A 808 17.35 -28.12 29.65
CA GLU A 808 17.09 -28.83 30.92
C GLU A 808 16.19 -28.01 31.84
N GLU A 809 15.26 -28.69 32.51
CA GLU A 809 14.40 -28.09 33.54
C GLU A 809 15.03 -28.31 34.93
N LYS A 810 15.66 -27.27 35.48
CA LYS A 810 16.14 -27.31 36.87
C LYS A 810 14.98 -27.02 37.82
N ARG A 811 14.67 -27.99 38.68
CA ARG A 811 13.90 -27.75 39.90
C ARG A 811 14.74 -26.88 40.85
N LEU A 812 14.06 -25.97 41.54
CA LEU A 812 14.60 -25.20 42.67
C LEU A 812 14.59 -26.07 43.94
#